data_AF-G5GBM9-F1
#
_entry.id   AF-G5GBM9-F1
#
_cell.length_a   1.000
_cell.length_b   1.000
_cell.length_c   1.000
_cell.angle_alpha   90.00
_cell.angle_beta   90.00
_cell.angle_gamma   90.00
#
_symmetry.space_group_name_H-M   'P 1'
#
loop_
_entity.id
_entity.type
_entity.pdbx_description
1 polymer ?
#
loop_
_entity_poly.entity_id
_entity_poly.type
_entity_poly.pdbx_seq_one_letter_code
_entity_poly.pdbx_strand_id
1 'polypeptide(L)'
;MEKIKFVFLMLLLSISVGLKAQTVSGTYSDEYGRWNYSIRTNNEAQITGGSPHLGILKIPASVEHSGRTYPVRSIGVGAFSDNSVIGEIILPNGIKEIEAYAFSSCPEVYSINIPSNLERIGINAFYQCPKLTGSLTFPHSFKELRGGSFIGTSLTSVTFLNPIAISESSRAAFSSCESLISISLPEGVTCIPEGFVSSCERLTSFNIPSTVRSIGKRAFNSTAITSISIPTGVTKIEEGTFRDCKALTGNIVIPSTVTSIEKEAFSGCEKITSITGFPATQTEVPDELFNGCKNLTHIDGLSYSQLTTVGEKAFNDCEKLTGLNPLPATLTSIGKSAYAGCKAMVGTLTIPNTITKIEEATFKNCTGLTGNLTLENKEIVGEAFLGCTGLNGTLTVKNCTFPETTPYFRKNQFAATQFHHLDTDAATLPLINGTLFDIKDLDNSSPNNYNYPPMTFDESLITGMNSIPNNFLKDMPQLVGKITFSPSLTSIGNNAFDHCGLTANLKTIPAATTIGNSVFRLCPNITTDAVIPDNYPMNPYTSTDGVFPELPYPNTIGEYRALPYIYSGITSMDLGNLPFYFFRGGKTPWQIGSIWVNKNWGVESPNLLWVDARRCQLSYEGGSNNFLKWTFVRNWDATPINYYYHYFNFRGLKVNALVYLPSESNFVAPTLADDPTFDQRFDTDENNDETGGDGSNFIMDGKCKQFFVKDGLPYRVPFPFTAQTARYSRTFNVTTGKAVSTLYLPYPTDLPAGMCAYTLVKKNLHDDGEKTFVFREVPQGTRLSANKPYLVRITDGQPHKLPVMRNVEVPASLAVDAAGQIGIEDTDWKFFGTTEKIDNAAAVAKKAYYLNGNKWWAVQNGVENDYIAPFRCFISSPTGAAAARSFLLVLEGDDDGNVTGIKQLENDTEKDIHSGKYPFYSIDGKLMGKDYNKLERGQIYIVNGKKFYKF
;
A
#
# COMPACT_ATOMS: atom_id res chain seq x y z
N MET A 1 58.97 -56.03 37.71
CA MET A 1 57.87 -56.21 38.70
C MET A 1 56.59 -55.49 38.27
N GLU A 2 56.60 -54.22 37.86
CA GLU A 2 55.39 -53.52 37.41
C GLU A 2 54.74 -54.10 36.13
N LYS A 3 55.55 -54.54 35.15
CA LYS A 3 55.02 -55.25 33.97
C LYS A 3 54.33 -56.58 34.32
N ILE A 4 54.74 -57.24 35.41
CA ILE A 4 54.11 -58.48 35.89
C ILE A 4 52.80 -58.17 36.63
N LYS A 5 52.72 -57.06 37.39
CA LYS A 5 51.45 -56.56 37.97
C LYS A 5 50.45 -56.18 36.88
N PHE A 6 50.90 -55.58 35.78
CA PHE A 6 50.04 -55.19 34.66
C PHE A 6 49.50 -56.41 33.90
N VAL A 7 50.33 -57.45 33.71
CA VAL A 7 49.89 -58.73 33.12
C VAL A 7 48.95 -59.49 34.05
N PHE A 8 49.16 -59.48 35.38
CA PHE A 8 48.25 -60.10 36.34
C PHE A 8 46.90 -59.36 36.44
N LEU A 9 46.92 -58.03 36.36
CA LEU A 9 45.70 -57.21 36.32
C LEU A 9 44.94 -57.40 34.99
N MET A 10 45.66 -57.49 33.86
CA MET A 10 45.08 -57.86 32.56
C MET A 10 44.56 -59.30 32.54
N LEU A 11 45.20 -60.25 33.24
CA LEU A 11 44.69 -61.61 33.41
C LEU A 11 43.43 -61.64 34.30
N LEU A 12 43.39 -60.85 35.37
CA LEU A 12 42.19 -60.68 36.20
C LEU A 12 41.05 -60.01 35.43
N LEU A 13 41.35 -58.99 34.60
CA LEU A 13 40.38 -58.38 33.70
C LEU A 13 39.93 -59.34 32.58
N SER A 14 40.81 -60.14 31.99
CA SER A 14 40.44 -61.10 30.93
C SER A 14 39.74 -62.36 31.47
N ILE A 15 40.00 -62.76 32.72
CA ILE A 15 39.18 -63.76 33.43
C ILE A 15 37.80 -63.17 33.78
N SER A 16 37.69 -61.86 34.01
CA SER A 16 36.39 -61.18 34.22
C SER A 16 35.59 -60.95 32.93
N VAL A 17 36.26 -60.84 31.77
CA VAL A 17 35.62 -60.64 30.45
C VAL A 17 35.40 -61.98 29.71
N GLY A 18 36.04 -63.06 30.16
CA GLY A 18 35.88 -64.43 29.63
C GLY A 18 34.81 -65.28 30.31
N LEU A 19 34.31 -64.90 31.49
CA LEU A 19 33.02 -65.42 31.96
C LEU A 19 31.91 -64.66 31.22
N LYS A 20 31.44 -65.22 30.10
CA LYS A 20 30.00 -65.11 29.78
C LYS A 20 29.27 -65.63 31.02
N ALA A 21 28.92 -64.72 31.91
CA ALA A 21 27.88 -64.90 32.90
C ALA A 21 26.70 -65.55 32.16
N GLN A 22 26.44 -66.83 32.40
CA GLN A 22 25.24 -67.48 31.90
C GLN A 22 24.06 -66.77 32.55
N THR A 23 23.53 -65.75 31.89
CA THR A 23 22.19 -65.25 32.17
C THR A 23 21.24 -66.34 31.69
N VAL A 24 20.63 -67.04 32.63
CA VAL A 24 19.64 -68.06 32.28
C VAL A 24 18.33 -67.34 32.03
N SER A 25 17.78 -67.47 30.83
CA SER A 25 16.49 -66.91 30.46
C SER A 25 15.38 -67.95 30.62
N GLY A 26 14.20 -67.51 30.99
CA GLY A 26 13.03 -68.36 31.07
C GLY A 26 11.75 -67.62 30.74
N THR A 27 10.68 -68.38 30.63
CA THR A 27 9.33 -67.85 30.57
C THR A 27 8.50 -68.46 31.69
N TYR A 28 7.53 -67.71 32.20
CA TYR A 28 6.52 -68.26 33.09
C TYR A 28 5.17 -67.61 32.77
N SER A 29 4.08 -68.18 33.24
CA SER A 29 2.75 -67.61 33.07
C SER A 29 2.00 -67.62 34.39
N ASP A 30 1.27 -66.55 34.65
CA ASP A 30 0.36 -66.41 35.78
C ASP A 30 -1.00 -65.89 35.28
N GLU A 31 -1.91 -65.58 36.21
CA GLU A 31 -3.24 -65.03 35.89
C GLU A 31 -3.17 -63.66 35.17
N TYR A 32 -2.02 -62.98 35.21
CA TYR A 32 -1.81 -61.66 34.62
C TYR A 32 -1.12 -61.70 33.25
N GLY A 33 -0.59 -62.86 32.82
CA GLY A 33 -0.10 -63.06 31.46
C GLY A 33 1.11 -63.97 31.36
N ARG A 34 1.80 -63.90 30.22
CA ARG A 34 3.06 -64.60 29.96
C ARG A 34 4.23 -63.64 30.09
N TRP A 35 5.26 -64.05 30.79
CA TRP A 35 6.40 -63.21 31.14
C TRP A 35 7.71 -63.83 30.66
N ASN A 36 8.60 -63.00 30.13
CA ASN A 36 9.97 -63.34 29.80
C ASN A 36 10.89 -62.75 30.86
N TYR A 37 11.84 -63.55 31.36
CA TYR A 37 12.80 -63.09 32.36
C TYR A 37 14.21 -63.60 32.08
N SER A 38 15.20 -62.91 32.68
CA SER A 38 16.59 -63.35 32.75
C SER A 38 17.06 -63.35 34.21
N ILE A 39 17.83 -64.37 34.60
CA ILE A 39 18.46 -64.45 35.92
C ILE A 39 19.90 -64.00 35.78
N ARG A 40 20.27 -62.98 36.55
CA ARG A 40 21.63 -62.43 36.60
C ARG A 40 22.51 -63.26 37.54
N THR A 41 23.82 -63.11 37.40
CA THR A 41 24.82 -63.81 38.24
C THR A 41 24.73 -63.48 39.72
N ASN A 42 24.07 -62.39 40.10
CA ASN A 42 23.78 -62.03 41.48
C ASN A 42 22.50 -62.69 42.05
N ASN A 43 21.93 -63.67 41.34
CA ASN A 43 20.66 -64.34 41.68
C ASN A 43 19.46 -63.38 41.76
N GLU A 44 19.47 -62.28 41.02
CA GLU A 44 18.30 -61.40 40.83
C GLU A 44 17.71 -61.62 39.43
N ALA A 45 16.38 -61.55 39.34
CA ALA A 45 15.66 -61.67 38.08
C ALA A 45 15.35 -60.30 37.47
N GLN A 46 15.43 -60.22 36.14
CA GLN A 46 15.01 -59.09 35.32
C GLN A 46 13.86 -59.53 34.41
N ILE A 47 12.79 -58.73 34.32
CA ILE A 47 11.74 -58.94 33.32
C ILE A 47 12.22 -58.36 31.99
N THR A 48 12.29 -59.19 30.95
CA THR A 48 12.75 -58.80 29.61
C THR A 48 11.62 -58.63 28.60
N GLY A 49 10.38 -58.87 29.03
CA GLY A 49 9.16 -58.58 28.28
C GLY A 49 8.02 -59.51 28.67
N GLY A 50 6.92 -59.45 27.93
CA GLY A 50 5.77 -60.31 28.19
C GLY A 50 4.52 -59.88 27.43
N SER A 51 3.47 -60.68 27.56
CA SER A 51 2.15 -60.43 27.00
C SER A 51 1.15 -60.36 28.16
N PRO A 52 0.88 -59.16 28.71
CA PRO A 52 -0.08 -58.97 29.78
C PRO A 52 -1.51 -59.16 29.29
N HIS A 53 -2.37 -59.64 30.19
CA HIS A 53 -3.81 -59.79 29.95
C HIS A 53 -4.57 -58.54 30.43
N LEU A 54 -5.62 -58.16 29.69
CA LEU A 54 -6.61 -57.14 30.12
C LEU A 54 -6.05 -55.74 30.37
N GLY A 55 -4.89 -55.40 29.79
CA GLY A 55 -4.29 -54.06 29.91
C GLY A 55 -3.73 -53.71 31.29
N ILE A 56 -3.69 -54.64 32.24
CA ILE A 56 -3.04 -54.46 33.55
C ILE A 56 -1.72 -55.22 33.55
N LEU A 57 -0.61 -54.51 33.77
CA LEU A 57 0.73 -55.06 33.87
C LEU A 57 1.14 -55.18 35.34
N LYS A 58 0.81 -56.31 35.97
CA LYS A 58 1.21 -56.60 37.35
C LYS A 58 2.48 -57.45 37.38
N ILE A 59 3.62 -56.81 37.63
CA ILE A 59 4.93 -57.47 37.67
C ILE A 59 5.04 -58.36 38.92
N PRO A 60 5.50 -59.61 38.82
CA PRO A 60 5.70 -60.49 39.98
C PRO A 60 6.83 -60.02 40.89
N ALA A 61 6.74 -60.29 42.19
CA ALA A 61 7.84 -60.01 43.12
C ALA A 61 9.04 -60.97 42.96
N SER A 62 8.82 -62.16 42.39
CA SER A 62 9.82 -63.19 42.17
C SER A 62 9.41 -64.12 41.03
N VAL A 63 10.39 -64.76 40.39
CA VAL A 63 10.18 -65.82 39.40
C VAL A 63 10.79 -67.13 39.89
N GLU A 64 10.22 -68.27 39.51
CA GLU A 64 10.79 -69.59 39.77
C GLU A 64 11.52 -70.10 38.54
N HIS A 65 12.74 -70.61 38.73
CA HIS A 65 13.53 -71.24 37.69
C HIS A 65 14.26 -72.46 38.25
N SER A 66 14.04 -73.63 37.66
CA SER A 66 14.65 -74.90 38.08
C SER A 66 14.51 -75.19 39.59
N GLY A 67 13.32 -74.92 40.16
CA GLY A 67 13.02 -75.17 41.58
C GLY A 67 13.64 -74.17 42.56
N ARG A 68 14.20 -73.06 42.07
CA ARG A 68 14.70 -71.95 42.90
C ARG A 68 13.93 -70.67 42.60
N THR A 69 13.62 -69.92 43.66
CA THR A 69 12.94 -68.62 43.57
C THR A 69 13.95 -67.48 43.50
N TYR A 70 13.80 -66.61 42.50
CA TYR A 70 14.66 -65.46 42.26
C TYR A 70 13.84 -64.17 42.37
N PRO A 71 14.22 -63.22 43.23
CA PRO A 71 13.50 -61.95 43.36
C PRO A 71 13.63 -61.12 42.08
N VAL A 72 12.53 -60.53 41.61
CA VAL A 72 12.54 -59.60 40.48
C VAL A 72 13.01 -58.23 40.97
N ARG A 73 14.04 -57.70 40.32
CA ARG A 73 14.70 -56.44 40.71
C ARG A 73 14.75 -55.40 39.62
N SER A 74 14.54 -55.77 38.36
CA SER A 74 14.59 -54.80 37.27
C SER A 74 13.66 -55.14 36.11
N ILE A 75 13.26 -54.11 35.38
CA ILE A 75 12.61 -54.22 34.08
C ILE A 75 13.67 -53.88 33.03
N GLY A 76 13.86 -54.78 32.07
CA GLY A 76 14.95 -54.74 31.11
C GLY A 76 14.75 -53.72 29.99
N VAL A 77 15.86 -53.43 29.30
CA VAL A 77 15.85 -52.51 28.15
C VAL A 77 14.77 -52.90 27.14
N GLY A 78 13.88 -51.97 26.83
CA GLY A 78 12.83 -52.17 25.81
C GLY A 78 11.80 -53.25 26.13
N ALA A 79 11.72 -53.75 27.38
CA ALA A 79 10.91 -54.92 27.72
C ALA A 79 9.44 -54.83 27.27
N PHE A 80 8.86 -53.63 27.30
CA PHE A 80 7.49 -53.35 26.90
C PHE A 80 7.40 -52.14 25.96
N SER A 81 8.46 -51.82 25.21
CA SER A 81 8.43 -50.72 24.23
C SER A 81 7.33 -50.93 23.20
N ASP A 82 6.70 -49.84 22.78
CA ASP A 82 5.66 -49.78 21.75
C ASP A 82 4.42 -50.65 22.07
N ASN A 83 4.20 -50.96 23.36
CA ASN A 83 3.07 -51.76 23.77
C ASN A 83 1.77 -50.93 23.76
N SER A 84 0.84 -51.34 22.89
CA SER A 84 -0.44 -50.67 22.66
C SER A 84 -1.59 -51.15 23.55
N VAL A 85 -1.33 -52.02 24.52
CA VAL A 85 -2.37 -52.65 25.35
C VAL A 85 -2.22 -52.31 26.83
N ILE A 86 -1.00 -52.12 27.32
CA ILE A 86 -0.73 -51.83 28.74
C ILE A 86 -1.30 -50.46 29.11
N GLY A 87 -2.22 -50.44 30.07
CA GLY A 87 -2.80 -49.25 30.68
C GLY A 87 -2.27 -48.97 32.08
N GLU A 88 -2.43 -49.91 33.02
CA GLU A 88 -1.97 -49.75 34.40
C GLU A 88 -0.71 -50.60 34.66
N ILE A 89 0.32 -49.99 35.23
CA ILE A 89 1.57 -50.65 35.63
C ILE A 89 1.63 -50.79 37.15
N ILE A 90 1.67 -52.04 37.63
CA ILE A 90 1.78 -52.37 39.05
C ILE A 90 3.13 -53.06 39.30
N LEU A 91 4.07 -52.32 39.88
CA LEU A 91 5.41 -52.76 40.24
C LEU A 91 5.49 -53.18 41.71
N PRO A 92 6.13 -54.33 42.04
CA PRO A 92 6.36 -54.72 43.42
C PRO A 92 7.47 -53.90 44.06
N ASN A 93 7.43 -53.71 45.38
CA ASN A 93 8.43 -52.94 46.15
C ASN A 93 9.87 -53.48 46.02
N GLY A 94 10.06 -54.69 45.48
CA GLY A 94 11.36 -55.27 45.22
C GLY A 94 12.11 -54.67 44.02
N ILE A 95 11.43 -53.94 43.12
CA ILE A 95 12.06 -53.36 41.94
C ILE A 95 13.03 -52.24 42.34
N LYS A 96 14.27 -52.38 41.88
CA LYS A 96 15.36 -51.40 42.03
C LYS A 96 15.57 -50.58 40.77
N GLU A 97 15.25 -51.11 39.59
CA GLU A 97 15.59 -50.45 38.33
C GLU A 97 14.53 -50.63 37.22
N ILE A 98 14.26 -49.55 36.50
CA ILE A 98 13.54 -49.56 35.21
C ILE A 98 14.56 -49.13 34.16
N GLU A 99 14.93 -50.02 33.24
CA GLU A 99 16.00 -49.76 32.27
C GLU A 99 15.55 -48.88 31.10
N ALA A 100 16.51 -48.54 30.23
CA ALA A 100 16.27 -47.67 29.09
C ALA A 100 15.16 -48.21 28.19
N TYR A 101 14.27 -47.33 27.72
CA TYR A 101 13.17 -47.67 26.82
C TYR A 101 12.16 -48.72 27.34
N ALA A 102 12.19 -49.08 28.63
CA ALA A 102 11.38 -50.18 29.17
C ALA A 102 9.89 -50.10 28.80
N PHE A 103 9.32 -48.90 28.79
CA PHE A 103 7.94 -48.58 28.41
C PHE A 103 7.88 -47.43 27.39
N SER A 104 8.91 -47.29 26.53
CA SER A 104 8.90 -46.23 25.51
C SER A 104 7.72 -46.41 24.56
N SER A 105 7.11 -45.30 24.14
CA SER A 105 6.06 -45.25 23.14
C SER A 105 4.84 -46.13 23.46
N CYS A 106 4.48 -46.28 24.74
CA CYS A 106 3.28 -47.01 25.14
C CYS A 106 2.07 -46.07 25.22
N PRO A 107 1.20 -46.00 24.18
CA PRO A 107 0.16 -44.98 24.09
C PRO A 107 -0.95 -45.12 25.14
N GLU A 108 -1.16 -46.33 25.66
CA GLU A 108 -2.25 -46.64 26.57
C GLU A 108 -1.88 -46.52 28.05
N VAL A 109 -0.59 -46.45 28.40
CA VAL A 109 -0.13 -46.39 29.79
C VAL A 109 -0.66 -45.12 30.44
N TYR A 110 -1.52 -45.27 31.45
CA TYR A 110 -2.15 -44.17 32.18
C TYR A 110 -1.75 -44.08 33.66
N SER A 111 -1.25 -45.17 34.25
CA SER A 111 -0.88 -45.22 35.67
C SER A 111 0.35 -46.10 35.93
N ILE A 112 1.17 -45.69 36.90
CA ILE A 112 2.27 -46.46 37.46
C ILE A 112 2.42 -46.17 38.95
N ASN A 113 2.63 -47.20 39.77
CA ASN A 113 3.09 -47.02 41.14
C ASN A 113 4.63 -46.99 41.20
N ILE A 114 5.20 -46.01 41.91
CA ILE A 114 6.64 -45.95 42.16
C ILE A 114 7.01 -46.87 43.35
N PRO A 115 7.85 -47.90 43.15
CA PRO A 115 8.26 -48.83 44.22
C PRO A 115 9.10 -48.14 45.31
N SER A 116 8.97 -48.58 46.55
CA SER A 116 9.72 -47.98 47.68
C SER A 116 11.24 -48.20 47.67
N ASN A 117 11.73 -49.23 46.95
CA ASN A 117 13.17 -49.51 46.78
C ASN A 117 13.69 -49.12 45.38
N LEU A 118 12.93 -48.37 44.59
CA LEU A 118 13.37 -47.95 43.27
C LEU A 118 14.62 -47.07 43.42
N GLU A 119 15.67 -47.40 42.67
CA GLU A 119 16.96 -46.70 42.68
C GLU A 119 17.22 -45.95 41.36
N ARG A 120 16.75 -46.47 40.21
CA ARG A 120 17.06 -45.90 38.90
C ARG A 120 15.94 -46.00 37.87
N ILE A 121 15.78 -44.95 37.07
CA ILE A 121 15.02 -44.97 35.81
C ILE A 121 15.95 -44.62 34.64
N GLY A 122 15.94 -45.48 33.62
CA GLY A 122 16.78 -45.41 32.44
C GLY A 122 16.34 -44.37 31.40
N ILE A 123 17.20 -44.18 30.41
CA ILE A 123 16.99 -43.23 29.31
C ILE A 123 15.68 -43.57 28.60
N ASN A 124 14.82 -42.57 28.38
CA ASN A 124 13.58 -42.73 27.62
C ASN A 124 12.64 -43.84 28.13
N ALA A 125 12.73 -44.23 29.41
CA ALA A 125 11.97 -45.36 29.96
C ALA A 125 10.45 -45.24 29.76
N PHE A 126 9.88 -44.03 29.82
CA PHE A 126 8.47 -43.70 29.57
C PHE A 126 8.34 -42.61 28.50
N TYR A 127 9.29 -42.54 27.56
CA TYR A 127 9.23 -41.60 26.44
C TYR A 127 7.92 -41.79 25.67
N GLN A 128 7.22 -40.70 25.34
CA GLN A 128 5.96 -40.71 24.57
C GLN A 128 4.92 -41.69 25.13
N CYS A 129 4.68 -41.63 26.45
CA CYS A 129 3.51 -42.24 27.11
C CYS A 129 2.46 -41.16 27.39
N PRO A 130 1.70 -40.70 26.37
CA PRO A 130 0.88 -39.49 26.47
C PRO A 130 -0.28 -39.60 27.46
N LYS A 131 -0.73 -40.82 27.79
CA LYS A 131 -1.80 -41.02 28.77
C LYS A 131 -1.30 -41.11 30.21
N LEU A 132 0.02 -41.24 30.43
CA LEU A 132 0.59 -41.42 31.76
C LEU A 132 0.38 -40.14 32.55
N THR A 133 -0.52 -40.18 33.53
CA THR A 133 -1.00 -38.99 34.24
C THR A 133 -0.91 -39.15 35.76
N GLY A 134 -1.43 -38.17 36.49
CA GLY A 134 -1.40 -38.14 37.94
C GLY A 134 -0.07 -37.67 38.51
N SER A 135 0.21 -38.08 39.74
CA SER A 135 1.31 -37.57 40.55
C SER A 135 2.32 -38.68 40.85
N LEU A 136 3.61 -38.41 40.63
CA LEU A 136 4.68 -39.34 40.98
C LEU A 136 5.50 -38.83 42.18
N THR A 137 5.78 -39.73 43.13
CA THR A 137 6.68 -39.46 44.27
C THR A 137 7.83 -40.46 44.25
N PHE A 138 9.05 -39.97 44.08
CA PHE A 138 10.27 -40.77 44.07
C PHE A 138 10.83 -40.94 45.49
N PRO A 139 11.07 -42.19 45.96
CA PRO A 139 11.46 -42.49 47.33
C PRO A 139 12.88 -42.02 47.67
N HIS A 140 13.24 -42.04 48.96
CA HIS A 140 14.62 -41.77 49.41
C HIS A 140 15.66 -42.74 48.84
N SER A 141 15.26 -43.96 48.45
CA SER A 141 16.14 -44.93 47.79
C SER A 141 16.51 -44.53 46.36
N PHE A 142 15.80 -43.57 45.75
CA PHE A 142 15.97 -43.20 44.36
C PHE A 142 17.27 -42.42 44.16
N LYS A 143 18.14 -42.90 43.28
CA LYS A 143 19.52 -42.43 43.09
C LYS A 143 19.77 -41.77 41.74
N GLU A 144 19.07 -42.18 40.69
CA GLU A 144 19.41 -41.73 39.33
C GLU A 144 18.17 -41.68 38.42
N LEU A 145 17.88 -40.49 37.89
CA LEU A 145 16.99 -40.28 36.74
C LEU A 145 17.81 -40.01 35.50
N ARG A 146 17.57 -40.73 34.41
CA ARG A 146 18.28 -40.53 33.15
C ARG A 146 17.51 -39.69 32.14
N GLY A 147 18.21 -39.31 31.07
CA GLY A 147 17.71 -38.35 30.10
C GLY A 147 16.45 -38.85 29.38
N GLY A 148 15.52 -37.93 29.17
CA GLY A 148 14.28 -38.16 28.44
C GLY A 148 13.31 -39.17 29.05
N SER A 149 13.51 -39.61 30.30
CA SER A 149 12.73 -40.70 30.90
C SER A 149 11.20 -40.51 30.86
N PHE A 150 10.68 -39.28 30.90
CA PHE A 150 9.24 -38.99 30.92
C PHE A 150 8.82 -37.97 29.85
N ILE A 151 9.58 -37.85 28.74
CA ILE A 151 9.23 -36.90 27.67
C ILE A 151 7.85 -37.20 27.10
N GLY A 152 7.02 -36.18 26.91
CA GLY A 152 5.70 -36.34 26.27
C GLY A 152 4.70 -37.13 27.11
N THR A 153 4.86 -37.14 28.44
CA THR A 153 3.87 -37.72 29.36
C THR A 153 2.86 -36.66 29.82
N SER A 154 1.71 -37.08 30.36
CA SER A 154 0.68 -36.19 30.89
C SER A 154 0.70 -36.12 32.42
N LEU A 155 1.89 -36.26 33.03
CA LEU A 155 2.07 -36.13 34.48
C LEU A 155 1.62 -34.75 34.95
N THR A 156 0.95 -34.70 36.10
CA THR A 156 0.43 -33.46 36.70
C THR A 156 1.36 -32.90 37.77
N SER A 157 2.03 -33.77 38.54
CA SER A 157 3.04 -33.35 39.52
C SER A 157 4.12 -34.39 39.77
N VAL A 158 5.33 -33.94 40.10
CA VAL A 158 6.45 -34.82 40.45
C VAL A 158 7.13 -34.36 41.75
N THR A 159 7.43 -35.30 42.66
CA THR A 159 8.13 -35.02 43.93
C THR A 159 9.34 -35.93 44.07
N PHE A 160 10.51 -35.37 44.39
CA PHE A 160 11.72 -36.11 44.74
C PHE A 160 12.03 -36.00 46.22
N LEU A 161 12.33 -37.13 46.88
CA LEU A 161 12.71 -37.16 48.30
C LEU A 161 14.24 -37.22 48.51
N ASN A 162 15.03 -37.42 47.45
CA ASN A 162 16.49 -37.55 47.51
C ASN A 162 17.19 -36.58 46.53
N PRO A 163 18.11 -35.71 46.99
CA PRO A 163 18.77 -34.74 46.12
C PRO A 163 19.68 -35.34 45.04
N ILE A 164 20.31 -36.50 45.26
CA ILE A 164 21.22 -37.09 44.27
C ILE A 164 20.52 -37.64 43.02
N ALA A 165 19.19 -37.71 43.03
CA ALA A 165 18.40 -38.22 41.92
C ALA A 165 18.48 -37.37 40.65
N ILE A 166 18.72 -36.06 40.80
CA ILE A 166 18.81 -35.09 39.71
C ILE A 166 20.26 -34.73 39.48
N SER A 167 20.74 -34.97 38.26
CA SER A 167 22.10 -34.61 37.83
C SER A 167 22.10 -34.31 36.34
N GLU A 168 23.26 -33.94 35.78
CA GLU A 168 23.41 -33.72 34.33
C GLU A 168 22.93 -34.90 33.45
N SER A 169 22.91 -36.12 34.00
CA SER A 169 22.37 -37.28 33.29
C SER A 169 20.86 -37.24 33.07
N SER A 170 20.12 -36.37 33.77
CA SER A 170 18.65 -36.21 33.70
C SER A 170 18.20 -35.20 32.63
N ARG A 171 19.02 -34.97 31.60
CA ARG A 171 18.71 -34.08 30.47
C ARG A 171 17.32 -34.34 29.88
N ALA A 172 16.51 -33.30 29.74
CA ALA A 172 15.17 -33.34 29.18
C ALA A 172 14.22 -34.36 29.85
N ALA A 173 14.47 -34.76 31.10
CA ALA A 173 13.72 -35.85 31.74
C ALA A 173 12.20 -35.65 31.73
N PHE A 174 11.72 -34.40 31.84
CA PHE A 174 10.30 -34.03 31.81
C PHE A 174 9.95 -33.11 30.64
N SER A 175 10.74 -33.09 29.56
CA SER A 175 10.42 -32.22 28.41
C SER A 175 9.08 -32.59 27.78
N SER A 176 8.30 -31.60 27.35
CA SER A 176 6.98 -31.77 26.74
C SER A 176 5.98 -32.50 27.64
N CYS A 177 6.12 -32.41 28.97
CA CYS A 177 5.07 -32.82 29.90
C CYS A 177 4.01 -31.72 29.98
N GLU A 178 3.18 -31.61 28.94
CA GLU A 178 2.25 -30.48 28.75
C GLU A 178 1.21 -30.34 29.88
N SER A 179 0.93 -31.41 30.62
CA SER A 179 0.02 -31.40 31.78
C SER A 179 0.70 -31.09 33.12
N LEU A 180 2.03 -30.93 33.16
CA LEU A 180 2.77 -30.78 34.41
C LEU A 180 2.55 -29.40 35.02
N ILE A 181 1.99 -29.38 36.23
CA ILE A 181 1.65 -28.15 36.96
C ILE A 181 2.71 -27.81 38.01
N SER A 182 3.35 -28.83 38.61
CA SER A 182 4.32 -28.63 39.69
C SER A 182 5.38 -29.71 39.76
N ILE A 183 6.59 -29.32 40.12
CA ILE A 183 7.69 -30.23 40.45
C ILE A 183 8.37 -29.76 41.74
N SER A 184 8.58 -30.69 42.67
CA SER A 184 9.17 -30.43 43.98
C SER A 184 10.53 -31.09 44.08
N LEU A 185 11.58 -30.28 44.19
CA LEU A 185 12.96 -30.70 44.38
C LEU A 185 13.38 -30.52 45.84
N PRO A 186 14.11 -31.48 46.44
CA PRO A 186 14.62 -31.34 47.81
C PRO A 186 15.87 -30.44 47.84
N GLU A 187 16.16 -29.84 49.00
CA GLU A 187 17.45 -29.18 49.23
C GLU A 187 18.61 -30.19 49.10
N GLY A 188 19.74 -29.73 48.57
CA GLY A 188 20.90 -30.56 48.23
C GLY A 188 21.06 -30.85 46.74
N VAL A 189 20.03 -30.58 45.91
CA VAL A 189 20.16 -30.63 44.44
C VAL A 189 21.15 -29.55 44.00
N THR A 190 22.14 -29.92 43.19
CA THR A 190 23.24 -29.03 42.79
C THR A 190 23.09 -28.47 41.37
N CYS A 191 22.25 -29.04 40.52
CA CYS A 191 21.98 -28.52 39.17
C CYS A 191 20.52 -28.73 38.73
N ILE A 192 20.08 -27.88 37.80
CA ILE A 192 18.90 -28.12 36.97
C ILE A 192 19.40 -28.50 35.56
N PRO A 193 19.19 -29.72 35.07
CA PRO A 193 19.78 -30.19 33.82
C PRO A 193 19.25 -29.50 32.56
N GLU A 194 19.97 -29.64 31.44
CA GLU A 194 19.53 -29.15 30.13
C GLU A 194 18.11 -29.65 29.79
N GLY A 195 17.23 -28.74 29.39
CA GLY A 195 15.87 -29.05 28.94
C GLY A 195 14.95 -29.70 29.98
N PHE A 196 15.33 -29.71 31.26
CA PHE A 196 14.70 -30.55 32.30
C PHE A 196 13.17 -30.50 32.30
N VAL A 197 12.58 -29.31 32.19
CA VAL A 197 11.12 -29.07 32.08
C VAL A 197 10.76 -28.24 30.85
N SER A 198 11.55 -28.35 29.76
CA SER A 198 11.25 -27.64 28.51
C SER A 198 9.86 -28.02 27.98
N SER A 199 9.11 -27.06 27.43
CA SER A 199 7.77 -27.25 26.87
C SER A 199 6.75 -27.83 27.86
N CYS A 200 6.94 -27.61 29.16
CA CYS A 200 5.90 -27.85 30.18
C CYS A 200 4.97 -26.63 30.27
N GLU A 201 4.06 -26.49 29.29
CA GLU A 201 3.25 -25.28 29.08
C GLU A 201 2.24 -24.98 30.20
N ARG A 202 2.02 -25.89 31.15
CA ARG A 202 1.14 -25.69 32.32
C ARG A 202 1.88 -25.51 33.64
N LEU A 203 3.21 -25.54 33.62
CA LEU A 203 4.05 -25.37 34.80
C LEU A 203 4.09 -23.88 35.18
N THR A 204 3.35 -23.49 36.21
CA THR A 204 3.16 -22.08 36.59
C THR A 204 4.17 -21.56 37.62
N SER A 205 4.82 -22.46 38.36
CA SER A 205 5.84 -22.16 39.36
C SER A 205 6.88 -23.26 39.43
N PHE A 206 8.13 -22.90 39.66
CA PHE A 206 9.23 -23.84 39.92
C PHE A 206 10.13 -23.26 41.01
N ASN A 207 10.27 -23.97 42.13
CA ASN A 207 11.18 -23.57 43.20
C ASN A 207 12.56 -24.19 42.92
N ILE A 208 13.56 -23.35 42.64
CA ILE A 208 14.95 -23.78 42.46
C ILE A 208 15.62 -23.81 43.86
N PRO A 209 16.09 -24.98 44.34
CA PRO A 209 16.75 -25.08 45.64
C PRO A 209 17.98 -24.17 45.77
N SER A 210 18.26 -23.70 46.99
CA SER A 210 19.36 -22.78 47.27
C SER A 210 20.75 -23.38 46.99
N THR A 211 20.85 -24.71 46.99
CA THR A 211 22.06 -25.49 46.73
C THR A 211 22.43 -25.58 45.24
N VAL A 212 21.55 -25.16 44.33
CA VAL A 212 21.82 -25.21 42.89
C VAL A 212 22.97 -24.26 42.51
N ARG A 213 23.84 -24.74 41.62
CA ARG A 213 25.04 -24.05 41.10
C ARG A 213 25.04 -23.89 39.59
N SER A 214 24.27 -24.71 38.86
CA SER A 214 24.10 -24.61 37.41
C SER A 214 22.63 -24.82 37.00
N ILE A 215 22.21 -24.08 35.98
CA ILE A 215 20.92 -24.26 35.30
C ILE A 215 21.27 -24.44 33.82
N GLY A 216 20.94 -25.62 33.29
CA GLY A 216 21.32 -26.03 31.94
C GLY A 216 20.56 -25.28 30.85
N LYS A 217 21.12 -25.29 29.63
CA LYS A 217 20.48 -24.78 28.42
C LYS A 217 19.01 -25.19 28.31
N ARG A 218 18.15 -24.26 27.91
CA ARG A 218 16.71 -24.49 27.69
C ARG A 218 15.97 -25.16 28.86
N ALA A 219 16.50 -25.15 30.10
CA ALA A 219 15.91 -25.86 31.24
C ALA A 219 14.43 -25.54 31.48
N PHE A 220 14.04 -24.27 31.28
CA PHE A 220 12.68 -23.76 31.44
C PHE A 220 12.04 -23.27 30.13
N ASN A 221 12.62 -23.60 28.97
CA ASN A 221 12.15 -23.11 27.68
C ASN A 221 10.66 -23.46 27.46
N SER A 222 9.86 -22.52 26.96
CA SER A 222 8.44 -22.68 26.67
C SER A 222 7.61 -23.18 27.87
N THR A 223 7.88 -22.66 29.08
CA THR A 223 7.06 -22.94 30.28
C THR A 223 6.13 -21.77 30.62
N ALA A 224 5.08 -22.03 31.40
CA ALA A 224 4.17 -20.99 31.88
C ALA A 224 4.56 -20.41 33.25
N ILE A 225 5.84 -20.49 33.62
CA ILE A 225 6.32 -19.98 34.91
C ILE A 225 6.04 -18.48 35.00
N THR A 226 5.46 -18.05 36.10
CA THR A 226 5.06 -16.65 36.30
C THR A 226 6.15 -15.82 37.00
N SER A 227 6.98 -16.48 37.81
CA SER A 227 8.12 -15.91 38.51
C SER A 227 9.20 -16.98 38.68
N ILE A 228 10.45 -16.54 38.81
CA ILE A 228 11.59 -17.41 39.07
C ILE A 228 12.60 -16.71 39.97
N SER A 229 13.14 -17.42 40.96
CA SER A 229 14.24 -16.96 41.80
C SER A 229 15.52 -17.70 41.41
N ILE A 230 16.49 -16.99 40.86
CA ILE A 230 17.78 -17.57 40.47
C ILE A 230 18.67 -17.63 41.73
N PRO A 231 19.18 -18.82 42.13
CA PRO A 231 20.01 -18.93 43.34
C PRO A 231 21.35 -18.21 43.22
N THR A 232 21.86 -17.70 44.34
CA THR A 232 23.16 -16.99 44.42
C THR A 232 24.38 -17.88 44.16
N GLY A 233 24.19 -19.19 43.98
CA GLY A 233 25.25 -20.11 43.59
C GLY A 233 25.44 -20.22 42.08
N VAL A 234 24.52 -19.68 41.28
CA VAL A 234 24.56 -19.75 39.81
C VAL A 234 25.54 -18.72 39.26
N THR A 235 26.41 -19.16 38.34
CA THR A 235 27.46 -18.33 37.73
C THR A 235 27.18 -17.92 36.29
N LYS A 236 26.24 -18.61 35.62
CA LYS A 236 25.86 -18.35 34.24
C LYS A 236 24.37 -18.58 34.02
N ILE A 237 23.77 -17.80 33.13
CA ILE A 237 22.46 -18.09 32.55
C ILE A 237 22.71 -18.55 31.12
N GLU A 238 22.54 -19.85 30.89
CA GLU A 238 22.91 -20.49 29.63
C GLU A 238 21.89 -20.23 28.51
N GLU A 239 22.29 -20.60 27.29
CA GLU A 239 21.49 -20.48 26.06
C GLU A 239 20.03 -20.92 26.25
N GLY A 240 19.12 -19.98 25.97
CA GLY A 240 17.68 -20.23 25.95
C GLY A 240 17.05 -20.66 27.27
N THR A 241 17.71 -20.46 28.43
CA THR A 241 17.24 -20.96 29.74
C THR A 241 15.77 -20.64 30.01
N PHE A 242 15.33 -19.40 29.74
CA PHE A 242 13.94 -18.93 29.90
C PHE A 242 13.27 -18.57 28.57
N ARG A 243 13.77 -19.11 27.45
CA ARG A 243 13.20 -18.84 26.12
C ARG A 243 11.71 -19.19 26.09
N ASP A 244 10.89 -18.36 25.44
CA ASP A 244 9.44 -18.52 25.31
C ASP A 244 8.68 -18.70 26.64
N CYS A 245 9.23 -18.25 27.77
CA CYS A 245 8.51 -18.16 29.05
C CYS A 245 7.53 -16.97 29.04
N LYS A 246 6.51 -17.03 28.18
CA LYS A 246 5.59 -15.90 27.90
C LYS A 246 4.78 -15.42 29.11
N ALA A 247 4.66 -16.26 30.14
CA ALA A 247 3.98 -15.92 31.39
C ALA A 247 4.91 -15.25 32.42
N LEU A 248 6.23 -15.34 32.25
CA LEU A 248 7.22 -14.81 33.17
C LEU A 248 7.11 -13.28 33.21
N THR A 249 6.86 -12.73 34.40
CA THR A 249 6.49 -11.31 34.54
C THR A 249 7.21 -10.62 35.69
N GLY A 250 7.13 -9.28 35.69
CA GLY A 250 7.75 -8.44 36.70
C GLY A 250 9.25 -8.29 36.48
N ASN A 251 9.96 -8.02 37.58
CA ASN A 251 11.41 -7.86 37.59
C ASN A 251 12.11 -9.21 37.71
N ILE A 252 13.10 -9.47 36.85
CA ILE A 252 14.01 -10.59 37.02
C ILE A 252 15.27 -10.12 37.74
N VAL A 253 15.56 -10.74 38.87
CA VAL A 253 16.76 -10.45 39.67
C VAL A 253 17.86 -11.44 39.31
N ILE A 254 18.91 -10.93 38.68
CA ILE A 254 20.11 -11.67 38.34
C ILE A 254 21.09 -11.58 39.53
N PRO A 255 21.52 -12.70 40.13
CA PRO A 255 22.47 -12.68 41.24
C PRO A 255 23.83 -12.13 40.82
N SER A 256 24.52 -11.45 41.73
CA SER A 256 25.86 -10.86 41.49
C SER A 256 26.95 -11.89 41.15
N THR A 257 26.68 -13.18 41.37
CA THR A 257 27.58 -14.28 40.99
C THR A 257 27.52 -14.62 39.52
N VAL A 258 26.47 -14.19 38.80
CA VAL A 258 26.33 -14.41 37.36
C VAL A 258 27.31 -13.49 36.63
N THR A 259 28.23 -14.09 35.87
CA THR A 259 29.26 -13.37 35.10
C THR A 259 28.94 -13.30 33.61
N SER A 260 28.03 -14.16 33.12
CA SER A 260 27.60 -14.17 31.72
C SER A 260 26.14 -14.62 31.57
N ILE A 261 25.41 -13.93 30.70
CA ILE A 261 24.09 -14.31 30.20
C ILE A 261 24.23 -14.59 28.70
N GLU A 262 23.87 -15.80 28.26
CA GLU A 262 24.09 -16.27 26.88
C GLU A 262 22.89 -15.98 25.96
N LYS A 263 23.06 -16.30 24.67
CA LYS A 263 22.07 -16.05 23.61
C LYS A 263 20.70 -16.66 23.92
N GLU A 264 19.64 -16.01 23.43
CA GLU A 264 18.23 -16.42 23.59
C GLU A 264 17.72 -16.55 25.04
N ALA A 265 18.51 -16.24 26.08
CA ALA A 265 18.18 -16.60 27.46
C ALA A 265 16.81 -16.10 27.93
N PHE A 266 16.36 -14.92 27.47
CA PHE A 266 15.04 -14.34 27.75
C PHE A 266 14.22 -14.10 26.47
N SER A 267 14.61 -14.69 25.34
CA SER A 267 13.85 -14.57 24.08
C SER A 267 12.39 -15.01 24.27
N GLY A 268 11.42 -14.25 23.77
CA GLY A 268 9.99 -14.55 23.91
C GLY A 268 9.40 -14.31 25.31
N CYS A 269 10.13 -13.74 26.26
CA CYS A 269 9.61 -13.37 27.58
C CYS A 269 8.76 -12.09 27.51
N GLU A 270 7.57 -12.17 26.91
CA GLU A 270 6.78 -10.98 26.55
C GLU A 270 6.31 -10.11 27.74
N LYS A 271 6.29 -10.65 28.97
CA LYS A 271 5.71 -10.00 30.16
C LYS A 271 6.72 -9.52 31.22
N ILE A 272 8.02 -9.74 31.02
CA ILE A 272 9.03 -9.17 31.93
C ILE A 272 9.03 -7.64 31.79
N THR A 273 9.17 -6.94 32.92
CA THR A 273 9.12 -5.47 32.96
C THR A 273 10.50 -4.84 33.14
N SER A 274 11.41 -5.55 33.80
CA SER A 274 12.77 -5.09 34.10
C SER A 274 13.72 -6.25 34.38
N ILE A 275 15.01 -6.00 34.22
CA ILE A 275 16.10 -6.87 34.68
C ILE A 275 16.94 -6.08 35.67
N THR A 276 17.31 -6.69 36.79
CA THR A 276 18.22 -6.10 37.79
C THR A 276 19.42 -6.99 38.00
N GLY A 277 20.60 -6.40 38.20
CA GLY A 277 21.84 -7.15 38.41
C GLY A 277 22.46 -7.70 37.13
N PHE A 278 22.22 -7.07 35.98
CA PHE A 278 22.89 -7.46 34.73
C PHE A 278 24.43 -7.46 34.93
N PRO A 279 25.18 -8.47 34.45
CA PRO A 279 26.61 -8.57 34.73
C PRO A 279 27.40 -7.37 34.21
N ALA A 280 27.96 -6.57 35.11
CA ALA A 280 28.68 -5.34 34.75
C ALA A 280 29.94 -5.57 33.88
N THR A 281 30.50 -6.79 33.93
CA THR A 281 31.66 -7.22 33.13
C THR A 281 31.29 -7.63 31.71
N GLN A 282 29.99 -7.80 31.40
CA GLN A 282 29.53 -8.23 30.09
C GLN A 282 29.39 -7.02 29.17
N THR A 283 30.36 -6.85 28.26
CA THR A 283 30.44 -5.76 27.28
C THR A 283 29.68 -6.06 25.98
N GLU A 284 29.04 -7.22 25.89
CA GLU A 284 28.32 -7.69 24.71
C GLU A 284 26.90 -8.11 25.06
N VAL A 285 25.94 -7.72 24.21
CA VAL A 285 24.57 -8.23 24.27
C VAL A 285 24.45 -9.35 23.24
N PRO A 286 24.34 -10.63 23.63
CA PRO A 286 24.33 -11.75 22.69
C PRO A 286 23.07 -11.79 21.83
N ASP A 287 23.13 -12.63 20.79
CA ASP A 287 22.02 -12.84 19.85
C ASP A 287 20.73 -13.21 20.58
N GLU A 288 19.64 -12.60 20.16
CA GLU A 288 18.27 -12.84 20.60
C GLU A 288 18.04 -12.76 22.13
N LEU A 289 18.97 -12.17 22.90
CA LEU A 289 18.91 -12.21 24.36
C LEU A 289 17.55 -11.73 24.92
N PHE A 290 17.04 -10.60 24.42
CA PHE A 290 15.75 -10.01 24.79
C PHE A 290 14.77 -9.94 23.61
N ASN A 291 14.96 -10.77 22.57
CA ASN A 291 14.05 -10.81 21.42
C ASN A 291 12.60 -11.03 21.90
N GLY A 292 11.65 -10.21 21.47
CA GLY A 292 10.24 -10.31 21.85
C GLY A 292 9.91 -9.90 23.29
N CYS A 293 10.82 -9.29 24.04
CA CYS A 293 10.56 -8.78 25.40
C CYS A 293 9.75 -7.47 25.38
N LYS A 294 8.52 -7.52 24.85
CA LYS A 294 7.68 -6.35 24.52
C LYS A 294 7.39 -5.41 25.69
N ASN A 295 7.36 -5.92 26.93
CA ASN A 295 7.08 -5.13 28.13
C ASN A 295 8.33 -4.69 28.92
N LEU A 296 9.53 -5.05 28.46
CA LEU A 296 10.78 -4.67 29.12
C LEU A 296 10.97 -3.16 29.01
N THR A 297 11.19 -2.48 30.14
CA THR A 297 11.28 -1.01 30.20
C THR A 297 12.69 -0.49 30.46
N HIS A 298 13.49 -1.24 31.22
CA HIS A 298 14.87 -0.92 31.59
C HIS A 298 15.66 -2.19 31.98
N ILE A 299 16.99 -2.09 31.92
CA ILE A 299 17.94 -3.13 32.31
C ILE A 299 18.98 -2.48 33.23
N ASP A 300 18.92 -2.77 34.52
CA ASP A 300 19.85 -2.20 35.51
C ASP A 300 21.17 -2.98 35.54
N GLY A 301 22.27 -2.24 35.53
CA GLY A 301 23.63 -2.79 35.52
C GLY A 301 24.19 -3.08 34.12
N LEU A 302 23.40 -2.89 33.06
CA LEU A 302 23.93 -2.90 31.70
C LEU A 302 24.86 -1.68 31.54
N SER A 303 26.17 -1.93 31.49
CA SER A 303 27.21 -0.91 31.32
C SER A 303 27.17 -0.32 29.91
N TYR A 304 26.12 0.45 29.61
CA TYR A 304 25.80 0.90 28.27
C TYR A 304 26.97 1.65 27.60
N SER A 305 27.69 2.48 28.36
CA SER A 305 28.88 3.21 27.89
C SER A 305 30.10 2.35 27.55
N GLN A 306 30.09 1.05 27.88
CA GLN A 306 31.20 0.11 27.65
C GLN A 306 30.82 -0.99 26.65
N LEU A 307 29.62 -0.94 26.06
CA LEU A 307 29.18 -1.97 25.12
C LEU A 307 30.01 -1.91 23.83
N THR A 308 30.50 -3.07 23.38
CA THR A 308 31.26 -3.23 22.14
C THR A 308 30.44 -3.87 21.03
N THR A 309 29.53 -4.79 21.40
CA THR A 309 28.77 -5.60 20.43
C THR A 309 27.32 -5.73 20.86
N VAL A 310 26.39 -5.59 19.90
CA VAL A 310 24.98 -5.96 20.05
C VAL A 310 24.63 -7.00 18.99
N GLY A 311 24.24 -8.19 19.43
CA GLY A 311 23.98 -9.36 18.58
C GLY A 311 22.73 -9.25 17.72
N GLU A 312 22.54 -10.23 16.84
CA GLU A 312 21.36 -10.35 15.99
C GLU A 312 20.10 -10.39 16.85
N LYS A 313 19.10 -9.55 16.53
CA LYS A 313 17.80 -9.45 17.23
C LYS A 313 17.90 -9.30 18.75
N ALA A 314 19.03 -8.83 19.29
CA ALA A 314 19.26 -8.76 20.73
C ALA A 314 18.15 -8.03 21.51
N PHE A 315 17.59 -6.97 20.92
CA PHE A 315 16.45 -6.19 21.44
C PHE A 315 15.27 -6.16 20.46
N ASN A 316 15.16 -7.12 19.53
CA ASN A 316 14.04 -7.14 18.58
C ASN A 316 12.69 -7.15 19.35
N ASP A 317 11.75 -6.31 18.92
CA ASP A 317 10.43 -6.11 19.53
C ASP A 317 10.45 -5.77 21.04
N CYS A 318 11.53 -5.16 21.54
CA CYS A 318 11.57 -4.51 22.86
C CYS A 318 10.85 -3.16 22.84
N GLU A 319 9.54 -3.18 22.61
CA GLU A 319 8.75 -1.99 22.28
C GLU A 319 8.78 -0.88 23.35
N LYS A 320 8.94 -1.24 24.62
CA LYS A 320 8.93 -0.31 25.77
C LYS A 320 10.31 -0.01 26.35
N LEU A 321 11.39 -0.59 25.80
CA LEU A 321 12.72 -0.46 26.37
C LEU A 321 13.29 0.93 26.09
N THR A 322 13.51 1.69 27.15
CA THR A 322 14.09 3.04 27.11
C THR A 322 15.60 2.98 27.28
N GLY A 323 16.29 4.09 27.03
CA GLY A 323 17.75 4.20 27.27
C GLY A 323 18.63 3.53 26.22
N LEU A 324 18.07 3.08 25.10
CA LEU A 324 18.82 2.51 23.96
C LEU A 324 19.39 3.59 23.01
N ASN A 325 19.12 4.88 23.25
CA ASN A 325 19.63 6.00 22.46
C ASN A 325 20.08 7.13 23.41
N PRO A 326 21.22 7.81 23.19
CA PRO A 326 22.19 7.67 22.08
C PRO A 326 22.96 6.35 22.12
N LEU A 327 23.40 5.83 20.97
CA LEU A 327 24.25 4.63 20.93
C LEU A 327 25.64 4.88 21.55
N PRO A 328 26.27 3.88 22.21
CA PRO A 328 27.60 4.02 22.80
C PRO A 328 28.68 4.20 21.73
N ALA A 329 29.60 5.13 21.96
CA ALA A 329 30.74 5.37 21.06
C ALA A 329 31.73 4.18 20.97
N THR A 330 31.65 3.24 21.92
CA THR A 330 32.47 2.02 21.98
C THR A 330 31.97 0.89 21.08
N LEU A 331 30.75 0.98 20.53
CA LEU A 331 30.19 -0.08 19.69
C LEU A 331 30.98 -0.26 18.39
N THR A 332 31.40 -1.48 18.08
CA THR A 332 32.09 -1.84 16.84
C THR A 332 31.24 -2.71 15.92
N SER A 333 30.16 -3.32 16.44
CA SER A 333 29.22 -4.11 15.64
C SER A 333 27.79 -4.07 16.19
N ILE A 334 26.82 -4.04 15.28
CA ILE A 334 25.38 -4.15 15.57
C ILE A 334 24.78 -5.16 14.59
N GLY A 335 24.20 -6.24 15.13
CA GLY A 335 23.65 -7.34 14.36
C GLY A 335 22.37 -7.00 13.59
N LYS A 336 21.99 -7.93 12.71
CA LYS A 336 20.73 -7.91 11.96
C LYS A 336 19.54 -7.74 12.91
N SER A 337 18.61 -6.85 12.59
CA SER A 337 17.40 -6.60 13.39
C SER A 337 17.63 -6.33 14.88
N ALA A 338 18.83 -5.93 15.30
CA ALA A 338 19.19 -5.81 16.73
C ALA A 338 18.24 -4.92 17.53
N TYR A 339 17.75 -3.83 16.93
CA TYR A 339 16.82 -2.88 17.53
C TYR A 339 15.47 -2.83 16.81
N ALA A 340 15.17 -3.78 15.93
CA ALA A 340 13.91 -3.77 15.20
C ALA A 340 12.72 -3.75 16.17
N GLY A 341 11.72 -2.90 15.94
CA GLY A 341 10.55 -2.76 16.81
C GLY A 341 10.80 -2.03 18.14
N CYS A 342 11.99 -1.47 18.40
CA CYS A 342 12.27 -0.66 19.59
C CYS A 342 11.59 0.72 19.54
N LYS A 343 10.27 0.76 19.71
CA LYS A 343 9.46 1.99 19.60
C LYS A 343 9.78 3.05 20.67
N ALA A 344 10.26 2.63 21.84
CA ALA A 344 10.69 3.50 22.93
C ALA A 344 12.14 4.04 22.78
N MET A 345 12.83 3.68 21.69
CA MET A 345 14.09 4.32 21.31
C MET A 345 13.78 5.71 20.74
N VAL A 346 13.91 6.74 21.57
CA VAL A 346 13.45 8.11 21.26
C VAL A 346 14.59 9.10 20.96
N GLY A 347 14.27 10.11 20.16
CA GLY A 347 15.16 11.24 19.86
C GLY A 347 15.99 11.05 18.59
N THR A 348 16.98 11.93 18.40
CA THR A 348 17.88 11.87 17.24
C THR A 348 18.86 10.72 17.38
N LEU A 349 19.02 9.93 16.31
CA LEU A 349 19.93 8.80 16.26
C LEU A 349 21.32 9.26 15.81
N THR A 350 22.35 8.91 16.59
CA THR A 350 23.76 9.07 16.19
C THR A 350 24.39 7.68 16.09
N ILE A 351 24.86 7.32 14.89
CA ILE A 351 25.59 6.07 14.66
C ILE A 351 27.09 6.32 14.87
N PRO A 352 27.78 5.61 15.78
CA PRO A 352 29.22 5.76 16.00
C PRO A 352 30.04 5.54 14.71
N ASN A 353 31.18 6.22 14.60
CA ASN A 353 32.09 6.08 13.44
C ASN A 353 32.79 4.72 13.40
N THR A 354 32.89 4.05 14.53
CA THR A 354 33.34 2.66 14.67
C THR A 354 32.42 1.65 13.96
N ILE A 355 31.16 2.01 13.71
CA ILE A 355 30.22 1.20 12.94
C ILE A 355 30.33 1.56 11.46
N THR A 356 30.98 0.68 10.70
CA THR A 356 31.16 0.80 9.24
C THR A 356 30.04 0.13 8.43
N LYS A 357 29.28 -0.79 9.05
CA LYS A 357 28.18 -1.52 8.41
C LYS A 357 26.92 -1.49 9.28
N ILE A 358 25.80 -1.14 8.68
CA ILE A 358 24.46 -1.23 9.28
C ILE A 358 23.75 -2.41 8.63
N GLU A 359 23.53 -3.46 9.41
CA GLU A 359 22.98 -4.72 8.94
C GLU A 359 21.48 -4.61 8.58
N GLU A 360 20.97 -5.68 7.97
CA GLU A 360 19.58 -5.74 7.52
C GLU A 360 18.60 -5.46 8.69
N ALA A 361 17.61 -4.59 8.45
CA ALA A 361 16.54 -4.29 9.40
C ALA A 361 16.99 -3.84 10.82
N THR A 362 18.25 -3.41 11.02
CA THR A 362 18.80 -3.09 12.36
C THR A 362 17.91 -2.16 13.19
N PHE A 363 17.34 -1.11 12.60
CA PHE A 363 16.44 -0.15 13.25
C PHE A 363 15.00 -0.19 12.70
N LYS A 364 14.61 -1.27 12.02
CA LYS A 364 13.26 -1.39 11.42
C LYS A 364 12.17 -1.08 12.45
N ASN A 365 11.16 -0.29 12.09
CA ASN A 365 10.04 0.11 12.92
C ASN A 365 10.40 0.82 14.25
N CYS A 366 11.59 1.43 14.35
CA CYS A 366 11.96 2.32 15.46
C CYS A 366 11.24 3.68 15.33
N THR A 367 9.93 3.68 15.51
CA THR A 367 9.04 4.84 15.29
C THR A 367 9.27 6.01 16.27
N GLY A 368 9.95 5.77 17.39
CA GLY A 368 10.33 6.81 18.36
C GLY A 368 11.52 7.68 17.92
N LEU A 369 12.30 7.24 16.93
CA LEU A 369 13.42 8.01 16.40
C LEU A 369 12.91 9.24 15.63
N THR A 370 13.54 10.39 15.86
CA THR A 370 13.06 11.67 15.31
C THR A 370 14.16 12.54 14.71
N GLY A 371 13.79 13.34 13.71
CA GLY A 371 14.64 14.41 13.18
C GLY A 371 15.67 13.93 12.16
N ASN A 372 16.89 14.46 12.25
CA ASN A 372 17.95 14.23 11.27
C ASN A 372 18.62 12.86 11.45
N LEU A 373 19.16 12.31 10.37
CA LEU A 373 19.99 11.11 10.38
C LEU A 373 21.26 11.37 9.56
N THR A 374 22.43 11.19 10.18
CA THR A 374 23.73 11.35 9.51
C THR A 374 24.44 10.01 9.40
N LEU A 375 24.76 9.63 8.17
CA LEU A 375 25.44 8.40 7.79
C LEU A 375 26.64 8.75 6.91
N GLU A 376 27.84 8.53 7.43
CA GLU A 376 29.09 8.81 6.70
C GLU A 376 30.01 7.60 6.72
N ASN A 377 30.55 7.24 5.55
CA ASN A 377 31.47 6.09 5.38
C ASN A 377 30.85 4.76 5.84
N LYS A 378 29.59 4.51 5.47
CA LYS A 378 28.83 3.32 5.93
C LYS A 378 28.28 2.50 4.77
N GLU A 379 28.33 1.18 4.93
CA GLU A 379 27.57 0.22 4.15
C GLU A 379 26.19 0.01 4.80
N ILE A 380 25.10 0.21 4.04
CA ILE A 380 23.72 0.19 4.57
C ILE A 380 22.92 -0.92 3.90
N VAL A 381 22.63 -1.97 4.65
CA VAL A 381 21.96 -3.18 4.15
C VAL A 381 20.45 -3.08 4.32
N GLY A 382 19.70 -3.73 3.42
CA GLY A 382 18.24 -3.58 3.25
C GLY A 382 17.38 -3.47 4.51
N GLU A 383 16.27 -2.75 4.42
CA GLU A 383 15.32 -2.49 5.52
C GLU A 383 15.90 -1.84 6.79
N ALA A 384 17.17 -1.44 6.83
CA ALA A 384 17.85 -0.91 8.03
C ALA A 384 17.02 0.12 8.82
N PHE A 385 16.29 0.99 8.14
CA PHE A 385 15.43 2.04 8.72
C PHE A 385 13.97 1.96 8.23
N LEU A 386 13.55 0.82 7.67
CA LEU A 386 12.16 0.61 7.21
C LEU A 386 11.18 0.93 8.36
N GLY A 387 10.17 1.78 8.11
CA GLY A 387 9.12 2.10 9.08
C GLY A 387 9.56 3.03 10.22
N CYS A 388 10.75 3.65 10.14
CA CYS A 388 11.16 4.72 11.07
C CYS A 388 10.43 6.03 10.73
N THR A 389 9.11 6.07 10.94
CA THR A 389 8.22 7.16 10.50
C THR A 389 8.52 8.52 11.15
N GLY A 390 9.17 8.55 12.32
CA GLY A 390 9.56 9.78 12.99
C GLY A 390 10.82 10.46 12.40
N LEU A 391 11.60 9.75 11.57
CA LEU A 391 12.73 10.33 10.85
C LEU A 391 12.21 11.24 9.73
N ASN A 392 12.11 12.53 10.05
CA ASN A 392 11.44 13.55 9.25
C ASN A 392 12.30 14.81 8.98
N GLY A 393 13.57 14.78 9.38
CA GLY A 393 14.51 15.88 9.16
C GLY A 393 15.32 15.73 7.88
N THR A 394 16.60 16.09 7.97
CA THR A 394 17.61 15.87 6.94
C THR A 394 18.20 14.47 7.03
N LEU A 395 18.21 13.76 5.90
CA LEU A 395 19.03 12.57 5.68
C LEU A 395 20.39 13.01 5.11
N THR A 396 21.45 12.93 5.90
CA THR A 396 22.82 13.12 5.42
C THR A 396 23.44 11.77 5.09
N VAL A 397 23.81 11.54 3.83
CA VAL A 397 24.46 10.30 3.34
C VAL A 397 25.70 10.64 2.52
N LYS A 398 26.90 10.40 3.07
CA LYS A 398 28.20 10.75 2.46
C LYS A 398 29.14 9.55 2.43
N ASN A 399 29.79 9.33 1.30
CA ASN A 399 30.62 8.17 1.02
C ASN A 399 29.99 6.83 1.47
N CYS A 400 28.70 6.65 1.21
CA CYS A 400 27.93 5.46 1.62
C CYS A 400 27.72 4.48 0.47
N THR A 401 27.58 3.19 0.79
CA THR A 401 27.28 2.13 -0.17
C THR A 401 25.99 1.40 0.19
N PHE A 402 25.27 0.94 -0.84
CA PHE A 402 24.00 0.22 -0.73
C PHE A 402 24.11 -1.12 -1.48
N PRO A 403 24.57 -2.20 -0.83
CA PRO A 403 24.72 -3.49 -1.49
C PRO A 403 23.36 -4.07 -1.89
N GLU A 404 23.28 -4.65 -3.09
CA GLU A 404 22.06 -5.33 -3.55
C GLU A 404 21.84 -6.63 -2.75
N THR A 405 20.76 -6.68 -1.97
CA THR A 405 20.28 -7.94 -1.37
C THR A 405 19.41 -8.66 -2.39
N THR A 406 19.91 -9.74 -2.98
CA THR A 406 19.28 -10.75 -3.88
C THR A 406 18.20 -10.28 -4.91
N PRO A 407 18.22 -10.79 -6.16
CA PRO A 407 17.33 -10.32 -7.25
C PRO A 407 15.82 -10.40 -7.00
N TYR A 408 15.38 -11.19 -6.01
CA TYR A 408 13.96 -11.53 -5.80
C TYR A 408 13.24 -10.66 -4.77
N PHE A 409 13.97 -9.97 -3.88
CA PHE A 409 13.37 -9.09 -2.86
C PHE A 409 14.25 -7.86 -2.69
N ARG A 410 13.91 -6.76 -3.38
CA ARG A 410 14.52 -5.46 -3.10
C ARG A 410 14.10 -5.04 -1.69
N LYS A 411 15.02 -5.13 -0.74
CA LYS A 411 14.84 -4.71 0.65
C LYS A 411 15.22 -3.24 0.77
N ASN A 412 14.22 -2.40 0.98
CA ASN A 412 14.34 -0.95 0.86
C ASN A 412 14.77 -0.33 2.21
N GLN A 413 15.92 0.36 2.25
CA GLN A 413 16.59 0.80 3.47
C GLN A 413 15.81 1.86 4.28
N PHE A 414 15.14 2.78 3.60
CA PHE A 414 14.48 3.96 4.16
C PHE A 414 12.97 3.99 3.88
N ALA A 415 12.40 2.84 3.53
CA ALA A 415 10.98 2.74 3.24
C ALA A 415 10.11 3.21 4.40
N ALA A 416 9.02 3.93 4.10
CA ALA A 416 8.14 4.55 5.09
C ALA A 416 8.82 5.53 6.08
N THR A 417 10.03 6.02 5.80
CA THR A 417 10.58 7.21 6.47
C THR A 417 9.93 8.49 5.93
N GLN A 418 10.16 9.63 6.55
CA GLN A 418 9.48 10.91 6.26
C GLN A 418 10.46 12.08 6.03
N PHE A 419 11.69 11.82 5.60
CA PHE A 419 12.72 12.85 5.42
C PHE A 419 12.28 13.98 4.47
N HIS A 420 12.63 15.23 4.80
CA HIS A 420 12.28 16.43 4.01
C HIS A 420 13.46 17.03 3.22
N HIS A 421 14.69 16.63 3.56
CA HIS A 421 15.89 17.09 2.89
C HIS A 421 16.92 15.95 2.79
N LEU A 422 17.60 15.88 1.64
CA LEU A 422 18.68 14.97 1.36
C LEU A 422 19.99 15.77 1.22
N ASP A 423 20.90 15.60 2.16
CA ASP A 423 22.27 16.12 2.12
C ASP A 423 23.21 14.97 1.69
N THR A 424 23.80 15.06 0.52
CA THR A 424 24.65 14.00 -0.02
C THR A 424 25.86 14.58 -0.76
N ASP A 425 26.83 13.73 -1.09
CA ASP A 425 28.00 14.11 -1.86
C ASP A 425 27.91 13.60 -3.31
N ALA A 426 28.81 14.11 -4.16
CA ALA A 426 28.85 13.74 -5.58
C ALA A 426 29.15 12.24 -5.82
N ALA A 427 29.78 11.56 -4.84
CA ALA A 427 30.11 10.14 -4.95
C ALA A 427 28.91 9.23 -4.62
N THR A 428 28.06 9.64 -3.66
CA THR A 428 26.92 8.88 -3.16
C THR A 428 25.65 9.16 -3.95
N LEU A 429 25.47 10.40 -4.45
CA LEU A 429 24.30 10.81 -5.23
C LEU A 429 23.95 9.83 -6.37
N PRO A 430 24.91 9.31 -7.18
CA PRO A 430 24.65 8.27 -8.19
C PRO A 430 23.94 7.00 -7.72
N LEU A 431 24.05 6.67 -6.43
CA LEU A 431 23.52 5.44 -5.84
C LEU A 431 22.09 5.60 -5.31
N ILE A 432 21.59 6.84 -5.23
CA ILE A 432 20.29 7.15 -4.63
C ILE A 432 19.17 7.02 -5.67
N ASN A 433 18.16 6.24 -5.31
CA ASN A 433 16.91 6.09 -6.06
C ASN A 433 15.76 5.71 -5.11
N GLY A 434 14.54 5.75 -5.62
CA GLY A 434 13.29 5.43 -4.92
C GLY A 434 13.15 3.99 -4.49
N THR A 435 14.02 3.08 -4.96
CA THR A 435 14.07 1.73 -4.41
C THR A 435 14.55 1.76 -2.96
N LEU A 436 15.48 2.65 -2.60
CA LEU A 436 15.89 2.82 -1.21
C LEU A 436 14.70 3.21 -0.30
N PHE A 437 13.66 3.82 -0.85
CA PHE A 437 12.50 4.33 -0.13
C PHE A 437 11.20 3.53 -0.36
N ASP A 438 11.25 2.42 -1.11
CA ASP A 438 10.06 1.62 -1.48
C ASP A 438 8.92 2.41 -2.12
N ILE A 439 9.25 3.26 -3.08
CA ILE A 439 8.24 4.09 -3.79
C ILE A 439 7.71 3.36 -5.03
N LYS A 440 7.92 2.03 -5.11
CA LYS A 440 7.53 1.26 -6.29
C LYS A 440 6.06 0.90 -6.27
N ASP A 441 5.33 1.52 -7.18
CA ASP A 441 4.07 1.00 -7.70
C ASP A 441 4.33 0.26 -9.02
N LEU A 442 4.29 -1.07 -8.97
CA LEU A 442 4.27 -1.91 -10.18
C LEU A 442 3.22 -3.01 -9.97
N ASP A 443 1.98 -2.67 -10.34
CA ASP A 443 0.93 -3.59 -10.76
C ASP A 443 0.46 -4.67 -9.75
N ASN A 444 -0.38 -4.30 -8.77
CA ASN A 444 -1.72 -4.89 -8.59
C ASN A 444 -2.41 -4.39 -7.30
N SER A 445 -3.60 -3.78 -7.48
CA SER A 445 -4.70 -3.67 -6.51
C SER A 445 -4.68 -2.60 -5.40
N SER A 446 -3.98 -1.46 -5.58
CA SER A 446 -4.44 -0.09 -5.20
C SER A 446 -3.23 0.87 -5.10
N PRO A 447 -3.01 1.78 -6.06
CA PRO A 447 -1.77 2.56 -6.15
C PRO A 447 -1.73 3.90 -5.39
N ASN A 448 -2.55 4.10 -4.35
CA ASN A 448 -2.84 5.46 -3.86
C ASN A 448 -2.70 5.66 -2.33
N ASN A 449 -1.58 5.31 -1.66
CA ASN A 449 -1.50 5.70 -0.24
C ASN A 449 -0.14 5.85 0.47
N TYR A 450 0.98 6.10 -0.22
CA TYR A 450 2.16 6.64 0.48
C TYR A 450 2.33 8.11 0.15
N ASN A 451 1.78 8.96 1.02
CA ASN A 451 1.97 10.41 0.98
C ASN A 451 3.36 10.75 1.54
N TYR A 452 4.41 10.51 0.77
CA TYR A 452 5.75 10.95 1.14
C TYR A 452 5.82 12.48 1.10
N PRO A 453 6.37 13.12 2.13
CA PRO A 453 6.53 14.57 2.12
C PRO A 453 7.54 14.98 1.03
N PRO A 454 7.38 16.19 0.45
CA PRO A 454 8.36 16.72 -0.49
C PRO A 454 9.78 16.73 0.11
N MET A 455 10.75 16.27 -0.66
CA MET A 455 12.15 16.15 -0.29
C MET A 455 13.00 17.04 -1.20
N THR A 456 13.87 17.87 -0.64
CA THR A 456 14.80 18.74 -1.39
C THR A 456 16.24 18.19 -1.31
N PHE A 457 17.14 18.62 -2.21
CA PHE A 457 18.58 18.28 -2.16
C PHE A 457 19.42 19.39 -2.80
N ASP A 458 20.75 19.34 -2.67
CA ASP A 458 21.66 20.27 -3.37
C ASP A 458 21.72 19.98 -4.87
N GLU A 459 20.98 20.78 -5.63
CA GLU A 459 20.86 20.67 -7.09
C GLU A 459 22.19 20.98 -7.81
N SER A 460 23.13 21.66 -7.17
CA SER A 460 24.43 22.00 -7.78
C SER A 460 25.28 20.77 -8.05
N LEU A 461 25.06 19.66 -7.32
CA LEU A 461 25.76 18.39 -7.53
C LEU A 461 25.53 17.82 -8.94
N ILE A 462 24.37 18.09 -9.55
CA ILE A 462 24.07 17.65 -10.93
C ILE A 462 24.79 18.53 -11.95
N THR A 463 24.93 19.83 -11.69
CA THR A 463 25.59 20.77 -12.61
C THR A 463 27.06 20.44 -12.85
N GLY A 464 27.70 19.69 -11.95
CA GLY A 464 29.08 19.20 -12.08
C GLY A 464 29.22 17.85 -12.79
N MET A 465 28.14 17.15 -13.13
CA MET A 465 28.22 15.81 -13.72
C MET A 465 28.44 15.88 -15.25
N ASN A 466 29.49 15.19 -15.72
CA ASN A 466 29.74 15.02 -17.16
C ASN A 466 29.01 13.80 -17.74
N SER A 467 28.58 12.86 -16.90
CA SER A 467 27.79 11.69 -17.29
C SER A 467 26.83 11.34 -16.15
N ILE A 468 25.55 11.18 -16.47
CA ILE A 468 24.50 10.75 -15.53
C ILE A 468 24.28 9.24 -15.72
N PRO A 469 24.35 8.41 -14.66
CA PRO A 469 24.27 6.95 -14.78
C PRO A 469 22.84 6.43 -14.99
N ASN A 470 22.70 5.13 -15.27
CA ASN A 470 21.41 4.45 -15.34
C ASN A 470 20.70 4.49 -13.97
N ASN A 471 19.36 4.57 -13.96
CA ASN A 471 18.50 4.59 -12.76
C ASN A 471 18.81 5.71 -11.75
N PHE A 472 19.52 6.77 -12.16
CA PHE A 472 19.85 7.93 -11.33
C PHE A 472 18.58 8.62 -10.82
N LEU A 473 18.38 8.77 -9.51
CA LEU A 473 17.20 9.41 -8.90
C LEU A 473 15.84 8.88 -9.40
N LYS A 474 15.82 7.64 -9.90
CA LYS A 474 14.63 6.94 -10.40
C LYS A 474 13.62 6.66 -9.28
N ASP A 475 12.33 6.66 -9.55
CA ASP A 475 11.23 6.37 -8.62
C ASP A 475 11.18 7.33 -7.42
N MET A 476 11.59 8.60 -7.59
CA MET A 476 11.59 9.61 -6.52
C MET A 476 10.57 10.74 -6.77
N PRO A 477 9.24 10.47 -6.77
CA PRO A 477 8.21 11.49 -6.99
C PRO A 477 8.20 12.58 -5.92
N GLN A 478 8.65 12.27 -4.71
CA GLN A 478 8.75 13.20 -3.60
C GLN A 478 9.92 14.18 -3.73
N LEU A 479 10.92 13.88 -4.57
CA LEU A 479 12.07 14.76 -4.75
C LEU A 479 11.66 15.99 -5.57
N VAL A 480 11.76 17.18 -4.97
CA VAL A 480 11.35 18.46 -5.57
C VAL A 480 12.52 19.42 -5.64
N GLY A 481 12.54 20.28 -6.68
CA GLY A 481 13.67 21.17 -6.96
C GLY A 481 13.82 21.49 -8.45
N LYS A 482 14.63 22.49 -8.80
CA LYS A 482 14.88 22.92 -10.18
C LYS A 482 16.33 22.64 -10.64
N ILE A 483 16.54 21.47 -11.22
CA ILE A 483 17.87 21.07 -11.69
C ILE A 483 18.30 21.78 -12.98
N THR A 484 19.60 22.03 -13.10
CA THR A 484 20.27 22.52 -14.33
C THR A 484 21.36 21.53 -14.73
N PHE A 485 21.42 21.17 -16.02
CA PHE A 485 22.40 20.23 -16.53
C PHE A 485 23.75 20.90 -16.82
N SER A 486 24.85 20.16 -16.68
CA SER A 486 26.20 20.63 -17.01
C SER A 486 26.31 21.02 -18.49
N PRO A 487 26.95 22.16 -18.84
CA PRO A 487 27.31 22.48 -20.22
C PRO A 487 28.28 21.46 -20.86
N SER A 488 28.96 20.66 -20.04
CA SER A 488 29.92 19.61 -20.47
C SER A 488 29.34 18.19 -20.42
N LEU A 489 28.02 18.05 -20.24
CA LEU A 489 27.34 16.76 -20.16
C LEU A 489 27.46 15.97 -21.49
N THR A 490 28.00 14.76 -21.44
CA THR A 490 28.20 13.90 -22.62
C THR A 490 27.18 12.77 -22.73
N SER A 491 26.62 12.29 -21.61
CA SER A 491 25.57 11.25 -21.63
C SER A 491 24.63 11.27 -20.42
N ILE A 492 23.40 10.79 -20.62
CA ILE A 492 22.41 10.47 -19.60
C ILE A 492 22.00 9.00 -19.77
N GLY A 493 22.13 8.19 -18.73
CA GLY A 493 21.86 6.75 -18.74
C GLY A 493 20.36 6.40 -18.75
N ASN A 494 20.05 5.13 -19.03
CA ASN A 494 18.69 4.60 -19.08
C ASN A 494 17.95 4.77 -17.74
N ASN A 495 16.67 5.14 -17.80
CA ASN A 495 15.77 5.38 -16.66
C ASN A 495 16.27 6.41 -15.63
N ALA A 496 17.27 7.24 -15.98
CA ALA A 496 17.71 8.33 -15.11
C ALA A 496 16.58 9.36 -14.99
N PHE A 497 16.18 9.71 -13.77
CA PHE A 497 15.03 10.56 -13.43
C PHE A 497 13.64 9.95 -13.67
N ASP A 498 13.51 8.69 -14.09
CA ASP A 498 12.19 8.07 -14.29
C ASP A 498 11.34 8.18 -13.00
N HIS A 499 10.10 8.66 -13.11
CA HIS A 499 9.18 8.91 -12.00
C HIS A 499 9.79 9.81 -10.91
N CYS A 500 10.32 10.97 -11.30
CA CYS A 500 10.89 11.96 -10.40
C CYS A 500 10.05 13.24 -10.31
N GLY A 501 9.99 13.88 -9.13
CA GLY A 501 9.26 15.12 -8.88
C GLY A 501 9.99 16.42 -9.28
N LEU A 502 11.21 16.32 -9.81
CA LEU A 502 12.07 17.46 -10.15
C LEU A 502 11.58 18.28 -11.35
N THR A 503 12.03 19.53 -11.43
CA THR A 503 11.78 20.47 -12.53
C THR A 503 13.08 20.72 -13.29
N ALA A 504 13.06 20.69 -14.62
CA ALA A 504 14.23 21.03 -15.44
C ALA A 504 13.80 21.65 -16.78
N ASN A 505 14.67 22.44 -17.40
CA ASN A 505 14.51 22.90 -18.78
C ASN A 505 15.47 22.10 -19.68
N LEU A 506 14.95 21.20 -20.51
CA LEU A 506 15.82 20.33 -21.31
C LEU A 506 16.57 21.05 -22.44
N LYS A 507 16.24 22.30 -22.76
CA LYS A 507 17.06 23.14 -23.67
C LYS A 507 18.47 23.39 -23.13
N THR A 508 18.70 23.19 -21.82
CA THR A 508 20.03 23.33 -21.23
C THR A 508 20.89 22.08 -21.43
N ILE A 509 20.35 20.97 -21.95
CA ILE A 509 21.14 19.79 -22.29
C ILE A 509 21.93 20.09 -23.57
N PRO A 510 23.27 19.89 -23.58
CA PRO A 510 24.08 20.05 -24.79
C PRO A 510 23.58 19.16 -25.95
N ALA A 511 23.55 19.69 -27.18
CA ALA A 511 23.01 18.99 -28.34
C ALA A 511 23.75 17.67 -28.68
N ALA A 512 25.00 17.51 -28.23
CA ALA A 512 25.81 16.31 -28.43
C ALA A 512 25.65 15.25 -27.32
N THR A 513 24.84 15.52 -26.28
CA THR A 513 24.63 14.59 -25.17
C THR A 513 23.86 13.35 -25.64
N THR A 514 24.39 12.15 -25.36
CA THR A 514 23.67 10.90 -25.60
C THR A 514 22.60 10.71 -24.51
N ILE A 515 21.33 10.54 -24.89
CA ILE A 515 20.24 10.33 -23.93
C ILE A 515 19.76 8.89 -24.02
N GLY A 516 19.76 8.18 -22.88
CA GLY A 516 19.29 6.80 -22.77
C GLY A 516 17.77 6.65 -22.84
N ASN A 517 17.30 5.40 -22.74
CA ASN A 517 15.87 5.08 -22.81
C ASN A 517 15.14 5.49 -21.52
N SER A 518 13.89 5.94 -21.64
CA SER A 518 12.99 6.26 -20.52
C SER A 518 13.53 7.23 -19.45
N VAL A 519 14.47 8.13 -19.80
CA VAL A 519 15.07 9.09 -18.86
C VAL A 519 14.00 9.89 -18.11
N PHE A 520 13.22 10.73 -18.80
CA PHE A 520 12.25 11.61 -18.13
C PHE A 520 10.83 11.04 -18.12
N ARG A 521 10.69 9.72 -17.98
CA ARG A 521 9.38 9.07 -17.91
C ARG A 521 8.67 9.48 -16.60
N LEU A 522 7.35 9.72 -16.64
CA LEU A 522 6.52 10.07 -15.46
C LEU A 522 7.03 11.28 -14.64
N CYS A 523 7.56 12.30 -15.30
CA CYS A 523 8.17 13.48 -14.67
C CYS A 523 7.36 14.78 -14.89
N PRO A 524 6.17 14.94 -14.30
CA PRO A 524 5.20 15.99 -14.66
C PRO A 524 5.73 17.42 -14.62
N ASN A 525 6.75 17.68 -13.81
CA ASN A 525 7.34 18.99 -13.59
C ASN A 525 8.53 19.28 -14.52
N ILE A 526 9.01 18.33 -15.32
CA ILE A 526 10.08 18.55 -16.29
C ILE A 526 9.49 19.09 -17.59
N THR A 527 9.47 20.42 -17.72
CA THR A 527 8.89 21.10 -18.88
C THR A 527 9.92 21.45 -19.93
N THR A 528 9.73 20.99 -21.17
CA THR A 528 10.57 21.42 -22.30
C THR A 528 9.84 21.36 -23.64
N ASP A 529 10.46 22.03 -24.62
CA ASP A 529 10.38 21.63 -26.02
C ASP A 529 11.37 20.47 -26.19
N ALA A 530 10.89 19.27 -26.46
CA ALA A 530 11.74 18.12 -26.77
C ALA A 530 12.18 18.18 -28.23
N VAL A 531 13.47 18.00 -28.51
CA VAL A 531 13.99 17.79 -29.86
C VAL A 531 14.64 16.43 -29.87
N ILE A 532 14.13 15.50 -30.68
CA ILE A 532 14.76 14.20 -30.92
C ILE A 532 15.95 14.45 -31.86
N PRO A 533 17.19 14.04 -31.50
CA PRO A 533 18.34 14.16 -32.39
C PRO A 533 18.08 13.50 -33.75
N ASP A 534 18.60 14.10 -34.83
CA ASP A 534 18.51 13.50 -36.16
C ASP A 534 19.19 12.12 -36.17
N ASN A 535 18.56 11.13 -36.82
CA ASN A 535 19.02 9.74 -36.83
C ASN A 535 19.09 9.07 -35.44
N TYR A 536 18.27 9.51 -34.47
CA TYR A 536 18.16 8.82 -33.18
C TYR A 536 17.96 7.33 -33.42
N PRO A 537 18.85 6.45 -32.90
CA PRO A 537 18.79 5.03 -33.16
C PRO A 537 17.63 4.43 -32.38
N MET A 538 16.43 4.50 -32.96
CA MET A 538 15.39 3.53 -32.67
C MET A 538 16.00 2.20 -33.06
N ASN A 539 16.51 1.41 -32.12
CA ASN A 539 17.04 0.07 -32.42
C ASN A 539 15.85 -0.75 -32.95
N PRO A 540 15.71 -0.92 -34.27
CA PRO A 540 14.63 -1.70 -34.82
C PRO A 540 15.17 -3.12 -34.74
N TYR A 541 14.95 -3.80 -33.60
CA TYR A 541 15.29 -5.21 -33.38
C TYR A 541 16.29 -5.75 -34.41
N THR A 542 17.59 -5.57 -34.19
CA THR A 542 18.60 -6.18 -35.07
C THR A 542 18.52 -7.70 -34.92
N SER A 543 17.65 -8.36 -35.67
CA SER A 543 17.78 -9.77 -36.02
C SER A 543 17.96 -9.84 -37.53
N THR A 544 19.20 -10.07 -37.94
CA THR A 544 19.64 -10.28 -39.33
C THR A 544 19.08 -11.56 -39.98
N ASP A 545 18.13 -12.25 -39.36
CA ASP A 545 17.52 -13.47 -39.88
C ASP A 545 16.02 -13.23 -40.05
N GLY A 546 15.54 -13.24 -41.30
CA GLY A 546 14.19 -12.88 -41.73
C GLY A 546 13.04 -13.79 -41.26
N VAL A 547 13.02 -14.19 -39.99
CA VAL A 547 11.89 -14.83 -39.31
C VAL A 547 11.83 -14.28 -37.89
N PHE A 548 10.80 -13.48 -37.58
CA PHE A 548 10.46 -13.08 -36.22
C PHE A 548 10.20 -14.33 -35.37
N PRO A 549 10.94 -14.62 -34.28
CA PRO A 549 10.46 -15.57 -33.29
C PRO A 549 9.29 -14.94 -32.54
N GLU A 550 8.16 -15.64 -32.49
CA GLU A 550 7.03 -15.28 -31.63
C GLU A 550 7.56 -15.05 -30.20
N LEU A 551 7.41 -13.83 -29.69
CA LEU A 551 7.51 -13.59 -28.26
C LEU A 551 6.35 -14.35 -27.59
N PRO A 552 6.61 -15.15 -26.53
CA PRO A 552 5.55 -15.85 -25.83
C PRO A 552 4.57 -14.84 -25.21
N TYR A 553 3.29 -15.11 -25.41
CA TYR A 553 2.15 -14.40 -24.80
C TYR A 553 2.20 -14.41 -23.26
N PRO A 554 1.40 -13.54 -22.63
CA PRO A 554 1.83 -12.43 -21.78
C PRO A 554 2.34 -12.90 -20.41
N ASN A 555 3.23 -12.13 -19.77
CA ASN A 555 3.34 -11.93 -18.30
C ASN A 555 4.74 -11.44 -17.86
N THR A 556 5.71 -11.32 -18.77
CA THR A 556 6.98 -10.64 -18.49
C THR A 556 7.09 -9.38 -19.35
N ILE A 557 6.61 -8.28 -18.77
CA ILE A 557 6.63 -6.93 -19.33
C ILE A 557 8.08 -6.40 -19.22
N GLY A 558 8.97 -6.97 -20.02
CA GLY A 558 10.39 -6.65 -20.08
C GLY A 558 10.74 -5.88 -21.34
N GLU A 559 11.29 -4.68 -21.15
CA GLU A 559 11.98 -3.85 -22.15
C GLU A 559 11.15 -3.29 -23.32
N TYR A 560 10.17 -2.43 -23.01
CA TYR A 560 9.74 -1.43 -23.98
C TYR A 560 10.89 -0.43 -24.21
N ARG A 561 11.60 -0.55 -25.34
CA ARG A 561 12.57 0.45 -25.81
C ARG A 561 11.84 1.68 -26.32
N ALA A 562 11.32 2.45 -25.39
CA ALA A 562 10.58 3.67 -25.66
C ALA A 562 11.51 4.88 -25.65
N LEU A 563 11.08 5.94 -26.35
CA LEU A 563 11.73 7.25 -26.39
C LEU A 563 12.14 7.71 -24.98
N PRO A 564 13.10 8.63 -24.83
CA PRO A 564 13.47 9.21 -23.53
C PRO A 564 12.31 9.90 -22.79
N TYR A 565 11.19 10.07 -23.49
CA TYR A 565 10.08 10.96 -23.24
C TYR A 565 8.79 10.17 -23.38
N ILE A 566 8.09 9.88 -22.29
CA ILE A 566 6.89 9.03 -22.35
C ILE A 566 5.71 9.61 -21.57
N TYR A 567 5.92 10.39 -20.49
CA TYR A 567 4.80 11.04 -19.79
C TYR A 567 5.16 12.35 -19.09
N SER A 568 4.18 13.27 -19.21
CA SER A 568 3.91 14.47 -18.41
C SER A 568 5.06 15.46 -18.28
N GLY A 569 4.93 16.63 -18.91
CA GLY A 569 5.86 17.76 -18.77
C GLY A 569 6.23 18.40 -20.12
N ILE A 570 6.32 17.61 -21.18
CA ILE A 570 6.70 18.09 -22.52
C ILE A 570 5.58 18.93 -23.12
N THR A 571 5.91 20.19 -23.44
CA THR A 571 4.97 21.13 -24.06
C THR A 571 5.02 21.08 -25.58
N SER A 572 6.11 20.57 -26.16
CA SER A 572 6.18 20.30 -27.59
C SER A 572 7.27 19.32 -27.96
N MET A 573 7.18 18.69 -29.14
CA MET A 573 8.18 17.73 -29.61
C MET A 573 8.53 17.94 -31.08
N ASP A 574 9.81 18.09 -31.41
CA ASP A 574 10.33 17.94 -32.77
C ASP A 574 10.94 16.54 -32.90
N LEU A 575 10.39 15.73 -33.79
CA LEU A 575 10.77 14.34 -33.97
C LEU A 575 12.04 14.14 -34.79
N GLY A 576 12.64 15.20 -35.35
CA GLY A 576 13.87 15.08 -36.12
C GLY A 576 13.74 14.19 -37.37
N ASN A 577 14.89 13.79 -37.92
CA ASN A 577 14.97 12.81 -39.01
C ASN A 577 15.03 11.37 -38.48
N LEU A 578 13.94 10.90 -37.90
CA LEU A 578 13.83 9.50 -37.49
C LEU A 578 13.71 8.61 -38.74
N PRO A 579 14.53 7.56 -38.89
CA PRO A 579 14.48 6.66 -40.05
C PRO A 579 13.19 5.82 -40.08
N PHE A 580 12.57 5.58 -38.92
CA PHE A 580 11.33 4.82 -38.76
C PHE A 580 10.50 5.41 -37.60
N TYR A 581 9.39 6.08 -37.89
CA TYR A 581 8.48 6.58 -36.85
C TYR A 581 7.11 5.90 -36.83
N PHE A 582 6.68 5.33 -37.97
CA PHE A 582 5.35 4.73 -38.13
C PHE A 582 5.47 3.25 -38.49
N PHE A 583 5.79 2.39 -37.52
CA PHE A 583 5.94 0.95 -37.75
C PHE A 583 4.62 0.18 -37.52
N ARG A 584 4.30 -0.81 -38.36
CA ARG A 584 3.25 -1.80 -38.07
C ARG A 584 3.90 -3.09 -37.55
N GLY A 585 3.89 -3.29 -36.23
CA GLY A 585 4.18 -4.59 -35.63
C GLY A 585 3.09 -5.60 -35.95
N GLY A 586 3.47 -6.80 -36.37
CA GLY A 586 2.54 -7.89 -36.68
C GLY A 586 1.61 -8.24 -35.51
N LYS A 587 0.36 -8.58 -35.86
CA LYS A 587 -0.72 -9.22 -35.07
C LYS A 587 -1.09 -8.67 -33.69
N THR A 588 -0.45 -7.64 -33.14
CA THR A 588 -0.88 -7.04 -31.86
C THR A 588 -1.04 -5.51 -31.97
N PRO A 589 -2.26 -4.96 -31.80
CA PRO A 589 -2.53 -3.51 -31.81
C PRO A 589 -1.87 -2.72 -30.65
N TRP A 590 -1.15 -3.39 -29.75
CA TRP A 590 -0.80 -2.91 -28.42
C TRP A 590 0.49 -2.07 -28.34
N GLN A 591 1.23 -1.89 -29.44
CA GLN A 591 2.65 -1.48 -29.36
C GLN A 591 2.94 0.02 -29.61
N ILE A 592 2.11 0.77 -30.36
CA ILE A 592 2.46 2.15 -30.79
C ILE A 592 1.75 3.25 -29.96
N GLY A 593 0.65 2.93 -29.27
CA GLY A 593 -0.01 3.86 -28.33
C GLY A 593 0.83 4.25 -27.11
N SER A 594 2.00 3.62 -26.95
CA SER A 594 2.90 3.67 -25.81
C SER A 594 3.75 4.93 -25.70
N ILE A 595 3.78 5.81 -26.72
CA ILE A 595 4.53 7.08 -26.65
C ILE A 595 3.78 8.11 -25.77
N TRP A 596 2.45 8.01 -25.70
CA TRP A 596 1.59 9.04 -25.08
C TRP A 596 0.47 8.51 -24.15
N VAL A 597 0.21 7.19 -24.08
CA VAL A 597 -0.85 6.57 -23.24
C VAL A 597 -0.34 5.54 -22.20
N ASN A 598 -0.61 5.79 -20.91
CA ASN A 598 -0.21 4.92 -19.80
C ASN A 598 -0.74 3.47 -20.01
N LYS A 599 -0.03 2.47 -19.49
CA LYS A 599 -0.46 1.06 -19.37
C LYS A 599 -1.89 0.93 -18.83
N ASN A 600 -2.30 1.85 -17.96
CA ASN A 600 -3.68 2.03 -17.53
C ASN A 600 -4.38 3.01 -18.49
N TRP A 601 -5.25 2.47 -19.34
CA TRP A 601 -5.88 3.06 -20.54
C TRP A 601 -6.71 4.36 -20.37
N GLY A 602 -6.41 5.21 -19.38
CA GLY A 602 -7.18 6.41 -19.04
C GLY A 602 -6.37 7.66 -18.63
N VAL A 603 -5.04 7.66 -18.72
CA VAL A 603 -4.24 8.87 -18.40
C VAL A 603 -3.81 9.57 -19.70
N GLU A 604 -4.41 10.72 -19.98
CA GLU A 604 -4.08 11.63 -21.10
C GLU A 604 -2.63 12.15 -20.99
N SER A 605 -2.07 12.67 -22.09
CA SER A 605 -0.82 13.46 -22.07
C SER A 605 -1.18 14.96 -21.95
N PRO A 606 -1.44 15.51 -20.75
CA PRO A 606 -2.16 16.77 -20.62
C PRO A 606 -1.32 18.00 -21.02
N ASN A 607 -0.02 17.90 -21.28
CA ASN A 607 0.83 19.09 -21.42
C ASN A 607 1.31 19.34 -22.86
N LEU A 608 1.15 18.41 -23.80
CA LEU A 608 1.67 18.55 -25.16
C LEU A 608 0.83 19.52 -26.00
N LEU A 609 1.45 20.60 -26.48
CA LEU A 609 0.81 21.65 -27.27
C LEU A 609 1.11 21.53 -28.77
N TRP A 610 2.24 20.93 -29.17
CA TRP A 610 2.51 20.67 -30.60
C TRP A 610 3.58 19.59 -30.86
N VAL A 611 3.55 18.99 -32.06
CA VAL A 611 4.51 17.99 -32.58
C VAL A 611 5.00 18.37 -34.00
N ASP A 612 6.32 18.51 -34.23
CA ASP A 612 6.94 18.48 -35.57
C ASP A 612 7.23 17.03 -35.96
N ALA A 613 6.58 16.54 -36.99
CA ALA A 613 6.93 15.29 -37.65
C ALA A 613 7.44 15.53 -39.09
N ARG A 614 7.55 16.78 -39.56
CA ARG A 614 7.80 17.09 -40.98
C ARG A 614 9.11 16.51 -41.53
N ARG A 615 10.08 16.27 -40.65
CA ARG A 615 11.42 15.75 -40.99
C ARG A 615 11.53 14.23 -40.86
N CYS A 616 10.51 13.54 -40.35
CA CYS A 616 10.55 12.09 -40.19
C CYS A 616 10.53 11.39 -41.55
N GLN A 617 11.38 10.38 -41.70
CA GLN A 617 11.30 9.48 -42.83
C GLN A 617 10.19 8.46 -42.60
N LEU A 618 9.40 8.30 -43.65
CA LEU A 618 8.43 7.24 -43.80
C LEU A 618 9.23 6.06 -44.40
N SER A 619 9.33 4.91 -43.70
CA SER A 619 9.87 3.65 -44.26
C SER A 619 8.80 2.66 -44.75
N TYR A 620 8.94 2.22 -46.01
CA TYR A 620 8.11 1.20 -46.65
C TYR A 620 8.77 -0.17 -46.49
N GLU A 621 8.11 -1.11 -45.83
CA GLU A 621 8.53 -2.52 -45.88
C GLU A 621 7.53 -3.32 -46.73
N GLY A 622 7.99 -3.67 -47.94
CA GLY A 622 7.24 -4.49 -48.88
C GLY A 622 7.11 -5.93 -48.38
N GLY A 623 5.95 -6.26 -47.82
CA GLY A 623 5.55 -7.64 -47.52
C GLY A 623 4.58 -8.17 -48.58
N SER A 624 4.90 -9.32 -49.19
CA SER A 624 4.05 -10.05 -50.12
C SER A 624 2.79 -10.56 -49.42
N ASN A 625 1.73 -9.76 -49.37
CA ASN A 625 0.31 -10.14 -49.28
C ASN A 625 -0.52 -8.86 -49.11
N ASN A 626 -0.94 -8.20 -50.21
CA ASN A 626 -1.98 -7.15 -50.31
C ASN A 626 -2.10 -6.04 -49.25
N PHE A 627 -1.14 -5.85 -48.37
CA PHE A 627 -1.10 -4.78 -47.37
C PHE A 627 -0.05 -3.77 -47.78
N LEU A 628 -0.40 -2.93 -48.76
CA LEU A 628 0.23 -1.62 -48.87
C LEU A 628 -0.17 -0.80 -47.63
N LYS A 629 0.24 0.47 -47.55
CA LYS A 629 -0.42 1.56 -46.80
C LYS A 629 0.28 2.03 -45.50
N TRP A 630 0.85 3.23 -45.60
CA TRP A 630 1.11 4.17 -44.49
C TRP A 630 -0.25 4.61 -43.92
N THR A 631 -0.42 4.73 -42.60
CA THR A 631 -1.74 5.22 -42.11
C THR A 631 -1.77 5.81 -40.71
N PHE A 632 -2.62 6.83 -40.59
CA PHE A 632 -3.25 7.30 -39.38
C PHE A 632 -4.82 7.28 -39.59
N VAL A 633 -5.70 6.83 -38.66
CA VAL A 633 -7.21 6.66 -38.66
C VAL A 633 -8.07 6.66 -37.29
N ARG A 634 -9.35 7.09 -37.27
CA ARG A 634 -10.11 7.47 -36.04
C ARG A 634 -10.82 6.31 -35.33
N ASN A 635 -11.33 6.58 -34.11
CA ASN A 635 -11.62 5.65 -33.01
C ASN A 635 -12.87 4.72 -33.14
N TRP A 636 -13.01 3.88 -32.11
CA TRP A 636 -13.86 2.72 -31.77
C TRP A 636 -15.40 2.87 -31.74
N ASP A 637 -16.10 1.88 -32.31
CA ASP A 637 -17.23 1.19 -31.66
C ASP A 637 -17.40 -0.28 -32.12
N ALA A 638 -17.45 -1.18 -31.12
CA ALA A 638 -17.96 -2.56 -31.04
C ALA A 638 -18.01 -3.53 -32.26
N THR A 639 -16.95 -4.36 -32.41
CA THR A 639 -16.91 -5.81 -32.80
C THR A 639 -17.51 -6.33 -34.13
N PRO A 640 -17.13 -7.52 -34.64
CA PRO A 640 -15.80 -8.14 -34.77
C PRO A 640 -15.45 -8.44 -36.25
N ILE A 641 -14.15 -8.44 -36.58
CA ILE A 641 -13.54 -9.18 -37.71
C ILE A 641 -14.13 -8.88 -39.10
N ASN A 642 -13.76 -7.73 -39.67
CA ASN A 642 -13.11 -7.69 -40.97
C ASN A 642 -12.55 -6.30 -41.19
N TYR A 643 -11.24 -6.27 -41.40
CA TYR A 643 -10.41 -5.19 -41.93
C TYR A 643 -11.11 -3.82 -42.06
N TYR A 644 -10.66 -2.81 -41.29
CA TYR A 644 -9.87 -1.68 -41.80
C TYR A 644 -9.99 -0.37 -40.94
N TYR A 645 -8.82 0.28 -40.72
CA TYR A 645 -8.52 1.73 -40.52
C TYR A 645 -8.21 2.27 -39.06
N HIS A 646 -6.91 2.69 -38.79
CA HIS A 646 -6.15 3.04 -37.52
C HIS A 646 -5.30 4.40 -37.32
N TYR A 647 -5.41 5.30 -36.26
CA TYR A 647 -4.70 6.63 -35.87
C TYR A 647 -4.27 6.51 -34.38
N PHE A 648 -3.56 5.45 -33.99
CA PHE A 648 -3.21 5.26 -32.56
C PHE A 648 -2.06 6.15 -32.06
N ASN A 649 -1.28 6.77 -32.97
CA ASN A 649 0.01 7.39 -32.64
C ASN A 649 -0.09 8.76 -31.97
N PHE A 650 -1.27 9.38 -31.95
CA PHE A 650 -1.52 10.70 -31.35
C PHE A 650 -2.78 10.69 -30.46
N ARG A 651 -3.17 9.50 -29.97
CA ARG A 651 -4.33 9.35 -29.09
C ARG A 651 -4.06 10.00 -27.72
N GLY A 652 -5.06 10.68 -27.14
CA GLY A 652 -4.92 11.32 -25.82
C GLY A 652 -4.15 12.66 -25.82
N LEU A 653 -3.97 13.29 -26.99
CA LEU A 653 -3.53 14.68 -27.08
C LEU A 653 -4.65 15.63 -26.66
N LYS A 654 -4.29 16.75 -26.02
CA LYS A 654 -5.24 17.84 -25.79
C LYS A 654 -5.83 18.31 -27.12
N VAL A 655 -7.10 18.70 -27.11
CA VAL A 655 -7.80 19.23 -28.30
C VAL A 655 -7.08 20.43 -28.96
N ASN A 656 -6.29 21.19 -28.19
CA ASN A 656 -5.47 22.31 -28.65
C ASN A 656 -4.05 21.89 -29.11
N ALA A 657 -3.73 20.60 -29.23
CA ALA A 657 -2.41 20.17 -29.67
C ALA A 657 -2.28 20.23 -31.20
N LEU A 658 -1.20 20.83 -31.72
CA LEU A 658 -0.90 20.83 -33.16
C LEU A 658 -0.02 19.65 -33.59
N VAL A 659 -0.27 19.09 -34.77
CA VAL A 659 0.58 18.03 -35.31
C VAL A 659 0.97 18.36 -36.75
N TYR A 660 2.25 18.64 -36.99
CA TYR A 660 2.80 18.95 -38.31
C TYR A 660 3.37 17.69 -38.96
N LEU A 661 2.80 17.26 -40.08
CA LEU A 661 3.14 16.01 -40.77
C LEU A 661 4.04 16.24 -42.01
N PRO A 662 4.85 15.25 -42.44
CA PRO A 662 5.61 15.32 -43.70
C PRO A 662 4.74 15.56 -44.92
N SER A 663 5.28 16.27 -45.91
CA SER A 663 4.62 16.55 -47.20
C SER A 663 4.31 15.28 -48.03
N GLU A 664 5.19 14.27 -47.95
CA GLU A 664 5.06 13.01 -48.68
C GLU A 664 4.22 11.95 -47.93
N SER A 665 3.41 12.38 -46.97
CA SER A 665 2.53 11.46 -46.22
C SER A 665 1.44 10.89 -47.14
N ASN A 666 1.66 9.66 -47.62
CA ASN A 666 0.68 8.93 -48.41
C ASN A 666 -0.42 8.34 -47.51
N PHE A 667 -1.55 9.04 -47.36
CA PHE A 667 -2.73 8.43 -46.74
C PHE A 667 -3.36 7.47 -47.73
N VAL A 668 -3.13 6.18 -47.52
CA VAL A 668 -3.78 5.19 -48.37
C VAL A 668 -4.99 4.65 -47.61
N ALA A 669 -6.18 4.99 -48.09
CA ALA A 669 -7.42 4.25 -47.87
C ALA A 669 -7.87 3.73 -49.25
N PRO A 670 -8.50 2.55 -49.38
CA PRO A 670 -8.92 2.01 -50.67
C PRO A 670 -10.02 2.81 -51.34
N THR A 671 -10.57 3.80 -50.65
CA THR A 671 -11.51 4.80 -51.18
C THR A 671 -10.81 6.04 -51.75
N LEU A 672 -9.49 6.18 -51.57
CA LEU A 672 -8.71 7.32 -52.02
C LEU A 672 -7.99 7.01 -53.34
N ALA A 673 -7.89 8.01 -54.23
CA ALA A 673 -7.17 7.91 -55.49
C ALA A 673 -5.64 7.77 -55.28
N ASP A 674 -4.90 7.42 -56.33
CA ASP A 674 -3.43 7.22 -56.27
C ASP A 674 -2.64 8.48 -55.86
N ASP A 675 -3.22 9.68 -56.05
CA ASP A 675 -2.73 10.95 -55.50
C ASP A 675 -3.91 11.75 -54.90
N PRO A 676 -4.27 11.49 -53.63
CA PRO A 676 -5.40 12.16 -53.02
C PRO A 676 -5.07 13.64 -52.79
N THR A 677 -6.00 14.53 -53.12
CA THR A 677 -5.96 15.95 -52.75
C THR A 677 -5.87 16.12 -51.23
N PHE A 678 -5.44 17.30 -50.76
CA PHE A 678 -5.40 17.63 -49.33
C PHE A 678 -6.71 17.30 -48.59
N ASP A 679 -7.86 17.57 -49.21
CA ASP A 679 -9.17 17.30 -48.60
C ASP A 679 -9.50 15.82 -48.49
N GLN A 680 -9.04 15.05 -49.47
CA GLN A 680 -9.15 13.59 -49.54
C GLN A 680 -8.20 12.92 -48.52
N ARG A 681 -7.06 13.54 -48.21
CA ARG A 681 -6.12 13.06 -47.17
C ARG A 681 -6.67 13.19 -45.74
N PHE A 682 -7.62 14.09 -45.50
CA PHE A 682 -8.23 14.36 -44.19
C PHE A 682 -9.75 14.21 -44.24
N ASP A 683 -10.30 13.01 -44.43
CA ASP A 683 -11.77 12.83 -44.43
C ASP A 683 -12.36 12.91 -43.01
N THR A 684 -12.49 14.10 -42.43
CA THR A 684 -12.97 14.30 -41.06
C THR A 684 -14.49 14.12 -40.96
N ASP A 685 -14.96 12.94 -40.53
CA ASP A 685 -16.30 12.66 -39.97
C ASP A 685 -17.34 13.78 -40.12
N GLU A 686 -18.24 13.63 -41.10
CA GLU A 686 -19.38 14.50 -41.37
C GLU A 686 -20.44 14.49 -40.26
N ASN A 687 -20.30 13.66 -39.20
CA ASN A 687 -21.24 13.62 -38.07
C ASN A 687 -21.29 14.91 -37.26
N ASN A 688 -20.35 15.84 -37.48
CA ASN A 688 -20.44 17.19 -36.93
C ASN A 688 -20.62 17.15 -35.40
N ASP A 689 -19.98 16.21 -34.69
CA ASP A 689 -20.24 15.91 -33.26
C ASP A 689 -19.81 17.03 -32.28
N GLU A 690 -19.31 18.14 -32.85
CA GLU A 690 -18.96 19.43 -32.26
C GLU A 690 -17.95 19.38 -31.10
N THR A 691 -17.45 18.19 -30.76
CA THR A 691 -16.53 17.99 -29.63
C THR A 691 -15.07 17.97 -30.04
N GLY A 692 -14.76 17.83 -31.33
CA GLY A 692 -13.38 17.78 -31.82
C GLY A 692 -12.61 16.67 -31.12
N GLY A 693 -12.77 15.42 -31.58
CA GLY A 693 -12.00 14.30 -31.05
C GLY A 693 -10.48 14.55 -31.08
N ASP A 694 -9.71 13.68 -30.42
CA ASP A 694 -8.26 13.73 -30.14
C ASP A 694 -7.29 14.03 -31.33
N GLY A 695 -7.79 14.35 -32.53
CA GLY A 695 -7.01 14.61 -33.74
C GLY A 695 -7.49 15.81 -34.58
N SER A 696 -7.96 16.88 -33.95
CA SER A 696 -8.65 17.99 -34.65
C SER A 696 -7.74 19.12 -35.18
N ASN A 697 -6.41 18.93 -35.23
CA ASN A 697 -5.44 19.99 -35.53
C ASN A 697 -4.19 19.47 -36.29
N PHE A 698 -4.40 18.64 -37.31
CA PHE A 698 -3.32 18.18 -38.19
C PHE A 698 -2.98 19.22 -39.25
N ILE A 699 -1.69 19.45 -39.45
CA ILE A 699 -1.13 20.33 -40.48
C ILE A 699 -0.27 19.52 -41.43
N MET A 700 -0.52 19.66 -42.72
CA MET A 700 0.27 19.07 -43.80
C MET A 700 0.42 20.08 -44.92
N ASP A 701 1.62 20.23 -45.47
CA ASP A 701 1.92 21.21 -46.53
C ASP A 701 1.53 22.65 -46.16
N GLY A 702 1.64 23.01 -44.88
CA GLY A 702 1.21 24.31 -44.38
C GLY A 702 -0.31 24.53 -44.51
N LYS A 703 -1.11 23.47 -44.62
CA LYS A 703 -2.57 23.52 -44.69
C LYS A 703 -3.18 22.68 -43.56
N CYS A 704 -4.32 23.12 -43.05
CA CYS A 704 -5.13 22.45 -42.03
C CYS A 704 -6.59 22.42 -42.50
N LYS A 705 -7.23 21.25 -42.57
CA LYS A 705 -8.61 21.15 -43.07
C LYS A 705 -9.61 21.77 -42.10
N GLN A 706 -9.50 21.36 -40.84
CA GLN A 706 -10.26 21.90 -39.72
C GLN A 706 -9.30 22.26 -38.61
N PHE A 707 -9.27 23.54 -38.25
CA PHE A 707 -8.50 24.06 -37.14
C PHE A 707 -9.42 24.28 -35.95
N PHE A 708 -9.25 23.54 -34.86
CA PHE A 708 -10.10 23.60 -33.67
C PHE A 708 -9.37 24.21 -32.48
N VAL A 709 -9.98 25.22 -31.85
CA VAL A 709 -9.46 25.84 -30.62
C VAL A 709 -10.52 25.76 -29.53
N LYS A 710 -10.11 25.28 -28.36
CA LYS A 710 -10.90 25.28 -27.13
C LYS A 710 -10.42 26.39 -26.20
N ASP A 711 -11.34 27.26 -25.79
CA ASP A 711 -11.07 28.36 -24.87
C ASP A 711 -10.54 27.86 -23.53
N GLY A 712 -9.60 28.61 -22.93
CA GLY A 712 -9.02 28.29 -21.63
C GLY A 712 -7.95 27.19 -21.63
N LEU A 713 -7.69 26.54 -22.76
CA LEU A 713 -6.55 25.62 -22.91
C LEU A 713 -5.35 26.32 -23.57
N PRO A 714 -4.11 26.05 -23.12
CA PRO A 714 -2.91 26.58 -23.77
C PRO A 714 -2.80 26.05 -25.21
N TYR A 715 -2.20 26.85 -26.09
CA TYR A 715 -2.02 26.55 -27.51
C TYR A 715 -0.75 27.25 -28.04
N ARG A 716 -0.04 26.67 -29.01
CA ARG A 716 1.21 27.23 -29.55
C ARG A 716 1.36 26.93 -31.05
N VAL A 717 1.65 27.96 -31.85
CA VAL A 717 1.88 27.86 -33.31
C VAL A 717 3.36 28.05 -33.64
N PRO A 718 4.15 26.97 -33.77
CA PRO A 718 5.57 27.07 -34.13
C PRO A 718 5.80 27.39 -35.61
N PHE A 719 4.90 26.96 -36.51
CA PHE A 719 5.05 27.13 -37.96
C PHE A 719 3.75 27.65 -38.59
N PRO A 720 3.86 28.52 -39.61
CA PRO A 720 2.68 29.06 -40.29
C PRO A 720 1.92 27.96 -41.04
N PHE A 721 0.59 28.06 -41.04
CA PHE A 721 -0.31 27.23 -41.84
C PHE A 721 -1.58 28.00 -42.20
N THR A 722 -2.31 27.51 -43.20
CA THR A 722 -3.61 28.03 -43.62
C THR A 722 -4.70 27.03 -43.25
N ALA A 723 -5.71 27.46 -42.49
CA ALA A 723 -6.87 26.64 -42.18
C ALA A 723 -7.97 26.86 -43.24
N GLN A 724 -8.55 25.79 -43.77
CA GLN A 724 -9.74 25.89 -44.64
C GLN A 724 -10.99 26.21 -43.84
N THR A 725 -11.15 25.55 -42.67
CA THR A 725 -12.19 25.85 -41.69
C THR A 725 -11.54 26.08 -40.33
N ALA A 726 -11.88 27.17 -39.65
CA ALA A 726 -11.50 27.38 -38.25
C ALA A 726 -12.75 27.30 -37.36
N ARG A 727 -12.64 26.58 -36.25
CA ARG A 727 -13.71 26.34 -35.28
C ARG A 727 -13.20 26.68 -33.90
N TYR A 728 -14.05 27.34 -33.12
CA TYR A 728 -13.77 27.70 -31.74
C TYR A 728 -14.90 27.21 -30.85
N SER A 729 -14.54 26.58 -29.73
CA SER A 729 -15.49 26.14 -28.71
C SER A 729 -15.05 26.65 -27.34
N ARG A 730 -16.03 26.90 -26.47
CA ARG A 730 -15.79 27.32 -25.09
C ARG A 730 -16.55 26.37 -24.16
N THR A 731 -15.84 25.78 -23.21
CA THR A 731 -16.43 24.96 -22.15
C THR A 731 -16.38 25.73 -20.83
N PHE A 732 -17.53 25.88 -20.20
CA PHE A 732 -17.63 26.50 -18.88
C PHE A 732 -17.77 25.39 -17.83
N ASN A 733 -16.68 25.10 -17.10
CA ASN A 733 -16.69 24.10 -16.02
C ASN A 733 -17.13 24.70 -14.67
N VAL A 734 -17.13 26.03 -14.57
CA VAL A 734 -17.53 26.78 -13.37
C VAL A 734 -18.34 28.01 -13.84
N THR A 735 -19.64 28.06 -13.53
CA THR A 735 -20.52 29.19 -13.89
C THR A 735 -20.51 30.33 -12.86
N THR A 736 -19.74 30.19 -11.78
CA THR A 736 -19.58 31.22 -10.76
C THR A 736 -18.39 32.12 -11.10
N GLY A 737 -18.69 33.36 -11.52
CA GLY A 737 -17.71 34.45 -11.54
C GLY A 737 -17.04 34.72 -12.89
N LYS A 738 -17.75 35.45 -13.77
CA LYS A 738 -17.31 36.55 -14.65
C LYS A 738 -18.34 36.73 -15.78
N ALA A 739 -19.09 37.84 -15.73
CA ALA A 739 -19.94 38.43 -16.77
C ALA A 739 -20.36 37.52 -17.95
N VAL A 740 -21.18 36.51 -17.69
CA VAL A 740 -21.94 35.82 -18.74
C VAL A 740 -23.41 35.82 -18.34
N SER A 741 -24.26 36.37 -19.20
CA SER A 741 -25.71 36.42 -18.99
C SER A 741 -26.41 35.65 -20.10
N THR A 742 -27.41 34.86 -19.75
CA THR A 742 -28.34 34.28 -20.73
C THR A 742 -29.33 35.37 -21.13
N LEU A 743 -29.37 35.71 -22.42
CA LEU A 743 -30.26 36.68 -23.01
C LEU A 743 -31.39 35.93 -23.74
N TYR A 744 -32.62 36.10 -23.27
CA TYR A 744 -33.82 35.64 -23.97
C TYR A 744 -34.50 36.86 -24.57
N LEU A 745 -34.52 36.95 -25.90
CA LEU A 745 -34.99 38.13 -26.61
C LEU A 745 -36.45 37.93 -27.04
N PRO A 746 -37.39 38.78 -26.64
CA PRO A 746 -38.79 38.68 -27.09
C PRO A 746 -38.98 39.10 -28.55
N TYR A 747 -37.96 39.71 -29.18
CA TYR A 747 -37.99 40.20 -30.57
C TYR A 747 -36.62 40.04 -31.25
N PRO A 748 -36.55 39.97 -32.60
CA PRO A 748 -35.27 39.83 -33.27
C PRO A 748 -34.37 41.08 -33.13
N THR A 749 -33.15 40.92 -32.62
CA THR A 749 -32.28 42.04 -32.17
C THR A 749 -30.87 41.98 -32.74
N ASP A 750 -30.37 43.12 -33.23
CA ASP A 750 -28.97 43.28 -33.62
C ASP A 750 -28.12 43.61 -32.39
N LEU A 751 -27.02 42.89 -32.18
CA LEU A 751 -26.11 43.17 -31.08
C LEU A 751 -25.20 44.36 -31.40
N PRO A 752 -24.94 45.27 -30.44
CA PRO A 752 -23.99 46.36 -30.61
C PRO A 752 -22.55 45.83 -30.75
N ALA A 753 -21.71 46.58 -31.46
CA ALA A 753 -20.28 46.28 -31.56
C ALA A 753 -19.63 46.28 -30.16
N GLY A 754 -18.83 45.26 -29.85
CA GLY A 754 -18.32 45.02 -28.49
C GLY A 754 -19.12 43.99 -27.68
N MET A 755 -20.18 43.41 -28.28
CA MET A 755 -20.89 42.24 -27.75
C MET A 755 -20.83 41.06 -28.74
N CYS A 756 -20.71 39.84 -28.19
CA CYS A 756 -20.83 38.59 -28.94
C CYS A 756 -21.92 37.71 -28.32
N ALA A 757 -22.71 37.04 -29.18
CA ALA A 757 -23.66 36.01 -28.78
C ALA A 757 -23.11 34.62 -29.05
N TYR A 758 -23.58 33.64 -28.28
CA TYR A 758 -23.29 32.24 -28.47
C TYR A 758 -24.59 31.41 -28.37
N THR A 759 -24.70 30.37 -29.18
CA THR A 759 -25.77 29.36 -29.09
C THR A 759 -25.26 28.12 -28.39
N LEU A 760 -26.07 27.56 -27.49
CA LEU A 760 -25.79 26.25 -26.91
C LEU A 760 -25.81 25.19 -28.01
N VAL A 761 -24.81 24.31 -28.01
CA VAL A 761 -24.66 23.25 -29.01
C VAL A 761 -24.54 21.85 -28.39
N LYS A 762 -24.04 21.71 -27.14
CA LYS A 762 -23.98 20.40 -26.46
C LYS A 762 -24.05 20.52 -24.94
N LYS A 763 -24.60 19.49 -24.28
CA LYS A 763 -24.65 19.33 -22.82
C LYS A 763 -24.26 17.91 -22.46
N ASN A 764 -23.27 17.71 -21.59
CA ASN A 764 -22.91 16.39 -21.05
C ASN A 764 -23.03 16.35 -19.53
N LEU A 765 -23.20 15.15 -18.99
CA LEU A 765 -23.14 14.82 -17.56
C LEU A 765 -22.06 13.73 -17.38
N HIS A 766 -21.12 13.97 -16.47
CA HIS A 766 -20.04 13.04 -16.16
C HIS A 766 -20.43 12.14 -14.97
N ASP A 767 -19.76 10.99 -14.83
CA ASP A 767 -20.06 9.96 -13.80
C ASP A 767 -19.87 10.47 -12.35
N ASP A 768 -19.12 11.56 -12.16
CA ASP A 768 -18.92 12.25 -10.88
C ASP A 768 -19.98 13.34 -10.60
N GLY A 769 -20.93 13.54 -11.51
CA GLY A 769 -21.99 14.54 -11.42
C GLY A 769 -21.64 15.90 -12.03
N GLU A 770 -20.44 16.10 -12.60
CA GLU A 770 -20.09 17.33 -13.30
C GLU A 770 -20.90 17.50 -14.59
N LYS A 771 -21.29 18.74 -14.90
CA LYS A 771 -22.04 19.09 -16.12
C LYS A 771 -21.18 19.96 -17.01
N THR A 772 -21.05 19.60 -18.29
CA THR A 772 -20.36 20.43 -19.28
C THR A 772 -21.33 20.96 -20.32
N PHE A 773 -21.21 22.25 -20.66
CA PHE A 773 -22.01 22.91 -21.68
C PHE A 773 -21.07 23.50 -22.74
N VAL A 774 -21.36 23.24 -24.01
CA VAL A 774 -20.57 23.70 -25.15
C VAL A 774 -21.39 24.72 -25.93
N PHE A 775 -20.79 25.88 -26.20
CA PHE A 775 -21.43 26.99 -26.91
C PHE A 775 -20.63 27.37 -28.16
N ARG A 776 -21.34 27.78 -29.21
CA ARG A 776 -20.80 28.25 -30.48
C ARG A 776 -21.07 29.75 -30.66
N GLU A 777 -20.06 30.52 -31.06
CA GLU A 777 -20.24 31.95 -31.35
C GLU A 777 -21.16 32.16 -32.57
N VAL A 778 -22.12 33.06 -32.42
CA VAL A 778 -22.95 33.54 -33.51
C VAL A 778 -22.12 34.54 -34.33
N PRO A 779 -22.03 34.41 -35.67
CA PRO A 779 -21.23 35.30 -36.49
C PRO A 779 -21.54 36.78 -36.22
N GLN A 780 -20.49 37.59 -36.07
CA GLN A 780 -20.63 39.01 -35.75
C GLN A 780 -21.46 39.73 -36.85
N GLY A 781 -22.45 40.51 -36.43
CA GLY A 781 -23.39 41.17 -37.34
C GLY A 781 -24.66 40.35 -37.67
N THR A 782 -24.78 39.12 -37.18
CA THR A 782 -26.03 38.34 -37.31
C THR A 782 -27.12 38.91 -36.41
N ARG A 783 -28.31 39.18 -36.99
CA ARG A 783 -29.51 39.55 -36.23
C ARG A 783 -30.02 38.34 -35.43
N LEU A 784 -30.08 38.46 -34.11
CA LEU A 784 -30.54 37.39 -33.23
C LEU A 784 -32.06 37.21 -33.36
N SER A 785 -32.54 35.96 -33.31
CA SER A 785 -33.97 35.64 -33.42
C SER A 785 -34.72 35.85 -32.09
N ALA A 786 -36.01 36.15 -32.18
CA ALA A 786 -36.89 36.15 -31.02
C ALA A 786 -37.06 34.75 -30.43
N ASN A 787 -37.38 34.66 -29.14
CA ASN A 787 -37.77 33.46 -28.41
C ASN A 787 -36.73 32.33 -28.39
N LYS A 788 -35.46 32.65 -28.69
CA LYS A 788 -34.33 31.73 -28.63
C LYS A 788 -33.35 32.17 -27.54
N PRO A 789 -32.89 31.26 -26.66
CA PRO A 789 -31.89 31.60 -25.64
C PRO A 789 -30.50 31.74 -26.27
N TYR A 790 -29.86 32.87 -26.02
CA TYR A 790 -28.46 33.12 -26.39
C TYR A 790 -27.63 33.36 -25.14
N LEU A 791 -26.39 32.89 -25.12
CA LEU A 791 -25.40 33.32 -24.15
C LEU A 791 -24.72 34.57 -24.70
N VAL A 792 -24.64 35.68 -23.95
CA VAL A 792 -24.05 36.94 -24.46
C VAL A 792 -22.91 37.40 -23.57
N ARG A 793 -21.84 37.90 -24.20
CA ARG A 793 -20.65 38.42 -23.54
C ARG A 793 -20.29 39.80 -24.08
N ILE A 794 -19.87 40.69 -23.18
CA ILE A 794 -19.20 41.95 -23.50
C ILE A 794 -17.72 41.65 -23.74
N THR A 795 -17.20 41.94 -24.94
CA THR A 795 -15.83 41.61 -25.35
C THR A 795 -14.82 42.74 -25.18
N ASP A 796 -15.28 43.98 -25.08
CA ASP A 796 -14.43 45.18 -24.97
C ASP A 796 -14.35 45.75 -23.54
N GLY A 797 -15.05 45.14 -22.59
CA GLY A 797 -15.10 45.57 -21.19
C GLY A 797 -15.89 46.87 -20.95
N GLN A 798 -16.56 47.42 -21.96
CA GLN A 798 -17.35 48.65 -21.84
C GLN A 798 -18.83 48.36 -21.57
N PRO A 799 -19.58 49.26 -20.91
CA PRO A 799 -21.02 49.11 -20.77
C PRO A 799 -21.73 49.34 -22.11
N HIS A 800 -22.55 48.37 -22.55
CA HIS A 800 -23.37 48.46 -23.76
C HIS A 800 -24.85 48.53 -23.43
N LYS A 801 -25.60 49.35 -24.17
CA LYS A 801 -27.07 49.40 -24.11
C LYS A 801 -27.66 48.75 -25.36
N LEU A 802 -28.64 47.86 -25.17
CA LEU A 802 -29.42 47.32 -26.28
C LEU A 802 -30.29 48.43 -26.90
N PRO A 803 -30.54 48.42 -28.23
CA PRO A 803 -31.39 49.41 -28.88
C PRO A 803 -32.81 49.42 -28.29
N VAL A 804 -33.38 50.61 -28.06
CA VAL A 804 -34.81 50.74 -27.72
C VAL A 804 -35.62 50.57 -29.01
N MET A 805 -36.35 49.47 -29.12
CA MET A 805 -37.16 49.15 -30.31
C MET A 805 -38.38 50.08 -30.42
N ARG A 806 -38.57 50.72 -31.58
CA ARG A 806 -39.80 51.45 -31.95
C ARG A 806 -40.34 50.88 -33.26
N ASN A 807 -41.67 50.83 -33.41
CA ASN A 807 -42.39 50.39 -34.61
C ASN A 807 -42.16 48.92 -35.02
N VAL A 808 -42.51 47.99 -34.12
CA VAL A 808 -42.60 46.56 -34.47
C VAL A 808 -44.05 46.26 -34.88
N GLU A 809 -44.27 45.86 -36.13
CA GLU A 809 -45.57 45.32 -36.56
C GLU A 809 -45.74 43.89 -36.02
N VAL A 810 -46.87 43.62 -35.37
CA VAL A 810 -47.23 42.30 -34.82
C VAL A 810 -48.40 41.76 -35.64
N PRO A 811 -48.40 40.48 -36.08
CA PRO A 811 -49.51 39.91 -36.84
C PRO A 811 -50.79 39.86 -36.00
N ALA A 812 -51.94 40.20 -36.58
CA ALA A 812 -53.24 40.04 -35.95
C ALA A 812 -53.59 38.55 -35.78
N SER A 813 -54.14 38.16 -34.62
CA SER A 813 -54.66 36.81 -34.38
C SER A 813 -56.16 36.80 -34.05
N LEU A 814 -56.73 35.60 -34.23
CA LEU A 814 -58.12 35.26 -34.58
C LEU A 814 -59.21 35.62 -33.55
N ALA A 815 -60.47 35.62 -34.03
CA ALA A 815 -61.69 35.86 -33.27
C ALA A 815 -61.85 34.92 -32.06
N VAL A 816 -62.40 35.49 -30.98
CA VAL A 816 -62.56 34.87 -29.67
C VAL A 816 -63.78 33.95 -29.66
N ASP A 817 -63.56 32.64 -29.71
CA ASP A 817 -64.61 31.65 -29.42
C ASP A 817 -64.48 31.11 -27.99
N ALA A 818 -65.63 31.02 -27.32
CA ALA A 818 -65.84 30.95 -25.87
C ALA A 818 -65.43 29.64 -25.16
N ALA A 819 -64.37 28.94 -25.59
CA ALA A 819 -64.01 27.62 -25.05
C ALA A 819 -62.76 27.56 -24.16
N GLY A 820 -62.02 28.67 -23.96
CA GLY A 820 -60.78 28.69 -23.19
C GLY A 820 -60.93 29.08 -21.72
N GLN A 821 -61.68 28.32 -20.91
CA GLN A 821 -61.57 28.45 -19.45
C GLN A 821 -60.29 27.73 -18.97
N ILE A 822 -59.28 28.48 -18.53
CA ILE A 822 -58.21 27.91 -17.69
C ILE A 822 -58.69 28.00 -16.25
N GLY A 823 -59.07 26.85 -15.70
CA GLY A 823 -59.54 26.73 -14.32
C GLY A 823 -58.41 26.96 -13.33
N ILE A 824 -58.62 27.89 -12.40
CA ILE A 824 -58.04 27.84 -11.05
C ILE A 824 -59.17 28.17 -10.09
N GLU A 825 -59.29 27.36 -9.04
CA GLU A 825 -60.29 27.41 -7.98
C GLU A 825 -60.10 28.66 -7.10
N ASP A 826 -60.63 29.80 -7.55
CA ASP A 826 -61.18 30.86 -6.69
C ASP A 826 -62.04 31.77 -7.57
N THR A 827 -63.35 31.80 -7.35
CA THR A 827 -64.35 32.34 -8.31
C THR A 827 -64.34 33.87 -8.48
N ASP A 828 -63.35 34.57 -7.92
CA ASP A 828 -63.34 36.03 -7.77
C ASP A 828 -62.33 36.78 -8.65
N TRP A 829 -61.57 36.10 -9.53
CA TRP A 829 -60.59 36.76 -10.41
C TRP A 829 -60.57 36.17 -11.83
N LYS A 830 -60.53 37.04 -12.85
CA LYS A 830 -60.46 36.65 -14.28
C LYS A 830 -59.29 37.31 -14.98
N PHE A 831 -58.58 36.54 -15.82
CA PHE A 831 -57.48 37.01 -16.67
C PHE A 831 -57.98 37.30 -18.08
N PHE A 832 -57.57 38.45 -18.63
CA PHE A 832 -57.92 38.87 -19.98
C PHE A 832 -56.65 39.29 -20.73
N GLY A 833 -56.40 38.66 -21.88
CA GLY A 833 -55.45 39.15 -22.88
C GLY A 833 -56.21 39.88 -23.97
N THR A 834 -55.80 41.10 -24.31
CA THR A 834 -56.37 41.85 -25.44
C THR A 834 -55.27 42.50 -26.28
N THR A 835 -55.56 42.65 -27.57
CA THR A 835 -54.74 43.42 -28.53
C THR A 835 -55.36 44.79 -28.83
N GLU A 836 -56.56 45.10 -28.29
CA GLU A 836 -57.20 46.41 -28.40
C GLU A 836 -56.70 47.40 -27.35
N LYS A 837 -56.70 48.68 -27.71
CA LYS A 837 -56.35 49.79 -26.83
C LYS A 837 -57.58 50.14 -25.96
N ILE A 838 -57.60 49.70 -24.71
CA ILE A 838 -58.68 50.01 -23.76
C ILE A 838 -58.36 51.33 -23.04
N ASP A 839 -59.32 52.25 -22.95
CA ASP A 839 -59.17 53.49 -22.18
C ASP A 839 -59.42 53.30 -20.67
N ASN A 840 -59.00 54.28 -19.87
CA ASN A 840 -59.04 54.18 -18.42
C ASN A 840 -60.47 54.08 -17.86
N ALA A 841 -61.46 54.67 -18.53
CA ALA A 841 -62.85 54.61 -18.08
C ALA A 841 -63.43 53.20 -18.26
N ALA A 842 -63.16 52.56 -19.41
CA ALA A 842 -63.55 51.18 -19.69
C ALA A 842 -62.75 50.15 -18.85
N ALA A 843 -61.49 50.42 -18.57
CA ALA A 843 -60.65 49.60 -17.70
C ALA A 843 -61.09 49.66 -16.21
N VAL A 844 -61.49 50.84 -15.73
CA VAL A 844 -62.05 51.04 -14.37
C VAL A 844 -63.41 50.36 -14.22
N ALA A 845 -64.29 50.45 -15.23
CA ALA A 845 -65.59 49.77 -15.21
C ALA A 845 -65.45 48.23 -15.08
N LYS A 846 -64.34 47.67 -15.58
CA LYS A 846 -63.99 46.25 -15.46
C LYS A 846 -63.17 45.92 -14.19
N LYS A 847 -62.93 46.90 -13.32
CA LYS A 847 -62.11 46.78 -12.09
C LYS A 847 -60.71 46.22 -12.39
N ALA A 848 -60.06 46.72 -13.43
CA ALA A 848 -58.79 46.22 -13.94
C ALA A 848 -57.58 46.73 -13.15
N TYR A 849 -56.54 45.89 -13.08
CA TYR A 849 -55.24 46.20 -12.49
C TYR A 849 -54.09 46.04 -13.50
N TYR A 850 -53.03 46.83 -13.37
CA TYR A 850 -51.81 46.76 -14.18
C TYR A 850 -50.55 46.62 -13.31
N LEU A 851 -49.51 45.98 -13.86
CA LEU A 851 -48.25 45.74 -13.15
C LEU A 851 -47.26 46.86 -13.45
N ASN A 852 -46.76 47.53 -12.41
CA ASN A 852 -45.69 48.50 -12.52
C ASN A 852 -44.58 48.17 -11.52
N GLY A 853 -43.38 47.88 -12.05
CA GLY A 853 -42.34 47.20 -11.29
C GLY A 853 -42.82 45.82 -10.83
N ASN A 854 -42.77 45.60 -9.52
CA ASN A 854 -43.16 44.35 -8.84
C ASN A 854 -44.44 44.51 -8.00
N LYS A 855 -45.25 45.54 -8.26
CA LYS A 855 -46.53 45.79 -7.59
C LYS A 855 -47.66 45.99 -8.60
N TRP A 856 -48.81 45.40 -8.32
CA TRP A 856 -50.04 45.60 -9.09
C TRP A 856 -50.79 46.84 -8.59
N TRP A 857 -51.20 47.69 -9.52
CA TRP A 857 -51.89 48.95 -9.28
C TRP A 857 -53.27 48.91 -9.94
N ALA A 858 -54.28 49.42 -9.25
CA ALA A 858 -55.61 49.58 -9.83
C ALA A 858 -55.58 50.70 -10.87
N VAL A 859 -56.21 50.47 -12.03
CA VAL A 859 -56.35 51.54 -13.02
C VAL A 859 -57.28 52.61 -12.46
N GLN A 860 -56.93 53.89 -12.62
CA GLN A 860 -57.72 55.03 -12.12
C GLN A 860 -58.27 55.90 -13.26
N ASN A 861 -59.55 56.29 -13.16
CA ASN A 861 -60.20 57.10 -14.20
C ASN A 861 -59.73 58.56 -14.12
N GLY A 862 -59.22 59.11 -15.22
CA GLY A 862 -58.75 60.50 -15.30
C GLY A 862 -57.27 60.74 -14.97
N VAL A 863 -56.46 59.69 -14.75
CA VAL A 863 -55.01 59.81 -14.54
C VAL A 863 -54.26 59.68 -15.86
N GLU A 864 -53.52 60.72 -16.25
CA GLU A 864 -52.77 60.76 -17.52
C GLU A 864 -51.61 59.75 -17.51
N ASN A 865 -51.56 58.86 -18.52
CA ASN A 865 -50.66 57.69 -18.70
C ASN A 865 -51.02 56.37 -18.01
N ASP A 866 -52.21 56.25 -17.41
CA ASP A 866 -52.65 55.03 -16.72
C ASP A 866 -53.43 54.04 -17.62
N TYR A 867 -52.96 53.81 -18.86
CA TYR A 867 -53.63 52.93 -19.85
C TYR A 867 -52.99 51.54 -19.94
N ILE A 868 -53.79 50.50 -20.21
CA ILE A 868 -53.25 49.15 -20.46
C ILE A 868 -52.78 49.07 -21.92
N ALA A 869 -51.48 48.92 -22.12
CA ALA A 869 -50.89 48.79 -23.46
C ALA A 869 -51.32 47.46 -24.14
N PRO A 870 -51.51 47.44 -25.48
CA PRO A 870 -51.85 46.21 -26.21
C PRO A 870 -50.86 45.08 -25.93
N PHE A 871 -51.36 43.84 -25.82
CA PHE A 871 -50.60 42.60 -25.53
C PHE A 871 -50.12 42.39 -24.09
N ARG A 872 -50.62 43.14 -23.11
CA ARG A 872 -50.47 42.82 -21.68
C ARG A 872 -51.71 42.09 -21.18
N CYS A 873 -51.51 41.03 -20.40
CA CYS A 873 -52.59 40.35 -19.68
C CYS A 873 -53.00 41.21 -18.47
N PHE A 874 -54.29 41.49 -18.29
CA PHE A 874 -54.82 42.18 -17.11
C PHE A 874 -55.77 41.30 -16.32
N ILE A 875 -55.90 41.60 -15.03
CA ILE A 875 -56.71 40.82 -14.09
C ILE A 875 -57.85 41.71 -13.58
N SER A 876 -59.04 41.13 -13.47
CA SER A 876 -60.27 41.79 -13.06
C SER A 876 -60.90 41.01 -11.91
N SER A 877 -61.31 41.71 -10.84
CA SER A 877 -62.10 41.13 -9.74
C SER A 877 -63.54 41.62 -9.80
N PRO A 878 -64.57 40.75 -9.81
CA PRO A 878 -65.96 41.17 -9.73
C PRO A 878 -66.30 41.85 -8.40
N THR A 879 -65.64 41.49 -7.29
CA THR A 879 -65.96 41.92 -5.92
C THR A 879 -65.10 43.08 -5.42
N GLY A 880 -63.93 43.34 -6.02
CA GLY A 880 -63.03 44.45 -5.66
C GLY A 880 -62.02 44.13 -4.55
N ALA A 881 -61.63 42.86 -4.40
CA ALA A 881 -60.67 42.42 -3.40
C ALA A 881 -59.23 42.94 -3.66
N ALA A 882 -58.39 42.95 -2.62
CA ALA A 882 -56.99 43.41 -2.69
C ALA A 882 -56.07 42.38 -3.37
N ALA A 883 -55.10 42.86 -4.16
CA ALA A 883 -54.25 42.01 -4.99
C ALA A 883 -53.38 41.02 -4.16
N ALA A 884 -53.38 39.74 -4.56
CA ALA A 884 -52.44 38.74 -4.05
C ALA A 884 -51.00 39.08 -4.46
N ARG A 885 -50.03 38.80 -3.59
CA ARG A 885 -48.66 39.33 -3.68
C ARG A 885 -47.73 38.64 -4.71
N SER A 886 -48.11 37.49 -5.28
CA SER A 886 -47.31 36.83 -6.33
C SER A 886 -47.98 35.60 -6.95
N PHE A 887 -47.81 35.41 -8.27
CA PHE A 887 -48.08 34.16 -9.01
C PHE A 887 -46.93 33.87 -10.00
N LEU A 888 -46.69 32.57 -10.29
CA LEU A 888 -45.59 32.06 -11.14
C LEU A 888 -46.14 31.44 -12.44
N LEU A 889 -45.48 31.70 -13.57
CA LEU A 889 -45.76 31.09 -14.87
C LEU A 889 -44.81 29.89 -15.09
N VAL A 890 -45.37 28.74 -15.52
CA VAL A 890 -44.65 27.50 -15.87
C VAL A 890 -44.38 27.48 -17.39
N LEU A 891 -43.19 27.05 -17.81
CA LEU A 891 -42.87 26.74 -19.22
C LEU A 891 -42.85 25.21 -19.42
N GLU A 892 -43.42 24.75 -20.54
CA GLU A 892 -43.54 23.33 -20.97
C GLU A 892 -42.19 22.65 -21.30
N GLY A 893 -42.19 21.31 -21.24
CA GLY A 893 -41.08 20.34 -21.27
C GLY A 893 -40.18 20.32 -22.51
N ASP A 894 -38.93 19.83 -22.44
CA ASP A 894 -38.37 18.49 -22.14
C ASP A 894 -38.36 17.56 -23.37
N ASP A 895 -37.16 17.16 -23.79
CA ASP A 895 -36.91 16.16 -24.84
C ASP A 895 -36.13 14.94 -24.30
N ASP A 896 -36.09 14.70 -22.99
CA ASP A 896 -35.56 13.44 -22.43
C ASP A 896 -36.21 13.07 -21.09
N GLY A 897 -37.48 12.67 -21.15
CA GLY A 897 -38.09 11.54 -20.42
C GLY A 897 -37.97 11.33 -18.90
N ASN A 898 -37.23 12.11 -18.10
CA ASN A 898 -36.97 11.73 -16.70
C ASN A 898 -36.88 12.88 -15.67
N VAL A 899 -37.41 14.08 -15.92
CA VAL A 899 -37.45 15.15 -14.89
C VAL A 899 -38.89 15.50 -14.51
N THR A 900 -39.34 15.01 -13.34
CA THR A 900 -40.64 15.37 -12.77
C THR A 900 -40.50 16.49 -11.73
N GLY A 901 -40.34 17.72 -12.21
CA GLY A 901 -40.73 18.94 -11.49
C GLY A 901 -39.84 19.47 -10.35
N ILE A 902 -40.34 20.56 -9.73
CA ILE A 902 -39.63 21.46 -8.78
C ILE A 902 -39.09 20.77 -7.52
N LYS A 903 -39.68 19.63 -7.14
CA LYS A 903 -39.32 18.87 -5.92
C LYS A 903 -37.88 18.35 -5.92
N GLN A 904 -37.33 18.03 -7.09
CA GLN A 904 -35.94 17.53 -7.16
C GLN A 904 -34.92 18.67 -7.02
N LEU A 905 -35.23 19.86 -7.56
CA LEU A 905 -34.39 21.05 -7.40
C LEU A 905 -34.41 21.58 -5.95
N GLU A 906 -35.56 21.48 -5.29
CA GLU A 906 -35.73 21.84 -3.87
C GLU A 906 -35.00 20.86 -2.95
N ASN A 907 -35.13 19.54 -3.16
CA ASN A 907 -34.45 18.51 -2.36
C ASN A 907 -32.90 18.59 -2.41
N ASP A 908 -32.34 18.87 -3.59
CA ASP A 908 -30.88 19.00 -3.75
C ASP A 908 -30.34 20.29 -3.11
N THR A 909 -31.14 21.34 -3.09
CA THR A 909 -30.74 22.64 -2.54
C THR A 909 -30.90 22.65 -1.01
N GLU A 910 -31.90 21.96 -0.46
CA GLU A 910 -32.09 21.84 1.00
C GLU A 910 -30.93 21.09 1.68
N LYS A 911 -30.43 20.00 1.09
CA LYS A 911 -29.19 19.34 1.57
C LYS A 911 -27.98 20.28 1.56
N ASP A 912 -27.76 21.02 0.47
CA ASP A 912 -26.65 21.97 0.36
C ASP A 912 -26.77 23.12 1.36
N ILE A 913 -27.98 23.65 1.56
CA ILE A 913 -28.31 24.71 2.52
C ILE A 913 -27.98 24.26 3.96
N HIS A 914 -28.34 23.05 4.36
CA HIS A 914 -28.15 22.58 5.73
C HIS A 914 -26.82 21.85 5.98
N SER A 915 -26.03 21.60 4.93
CA SER A 915 -24.77 20.85 5.02
C SER A 915 -23.62 21.57 5.74
N GLY A 916 -23.65 22.90 5.83
CA GLY A 916 -22.52 23.71 6.29
C GLY A 916 -21.28 23.65 5.37
N LYS A 917 -21.36 22.95 4.23
CA LYS A 917 -20.26 22.76 3.27
C LYS A 917 -19.95 24.06 2.53
N TYR A 918 -21.01 24.76 2.09
CA TYR A 918 -20.91 25.94 1.23
C TYR A 918 -21.19 27.25 1.98
N PRO A 919 -20.45 28.33 1.67
CA PRO A 919 -20.78 29.66 2.16
C PRO A 919 -22.03 30.23 1.51
N PHE A 920 -22.81 30.94 2.32
CA PHE A 920 -23.92 31.77 1.93
C PHE A 920 -23.43 33.15 1.53
N TYR A 921 -24.02 33.69 0.47
CA TYR A 921 -23.86 35.08 0.07
C TYR A 921 -25.21 35.77 0.04
N SER A 922 -25.27 37.03 0.41
CA SER A 922 -26.42 37.88 0.10
C SER A 922 -26.50 38.14 -1.40
N ILE A 923 -27.64 38.64 -1.89
CA ILE A 923 -27.88 38.84 -3.33
C ILE A 923 -26.96 39.90 -3.97
N ASP A 924 -26.39 40.80 -3.17
CA ASP A 924 -25.36 41.77 -3.53
C ASP A 924 -23.93 41.21 -3.42
N GLY A 925 -23.78 39.91 -3.10
CA GLY A 925 -22.52 39.17 -3.15
C GLY A 925 -21.68 39.20 -1.87
N LYS A 926 -22.24 39.70 -0.75
CA LYS A 926 -21.52 39.74 0.53
C LYS A 926 -21.54 38.36 1.20
N LEU A 927 -20.39 37.90 1.71
CA LEU A 927 -20.26 36.63 2.42
C LEU A 927 -20.99 36.69 3.78
N MET A 928 -21.94 35.77 3.99
CA MET A 928 -22.79 35.69 5.19
C MET A 928 -22.41 34.53 6.14
N GLY A 929 -21.35 33.79 5.83
CA GLY A 929 -20.91 32.61 6.58
C GLY A 929 -21.53 31.31 6.05
N LYS A 930 -21.49 30.22 6.83
CA LYS A 930 -21.98 28.88 6.41
C LYS A 930 -23.15 28.35 7.25
N ASP A 931 -23.63 29.15 8.20
CA ASP A 931 -24.66 28.74 9.15
C ASP A 931 -26.03 29.26 8.70
N TYR A 932 -26.87 28.34 8.20
CA TYR A 932 -28.21 28.67 7.71
C TYR A 932 -29.03 29.38 8.79
N ASN A 933 -28.89 29.00 10.06
CA ASN A 933 -29.71 29.54 11.14
C ASN A 933 -29.41 31.00 11.46
N LYS A 934 -28.22 31.50 11.06
CA LYS A 934 -27.81 32.90 11.25
C LYS A 934 -28.27 33.84 10.13
N LEU A 935 -28.84 33.31 9.05
CA LEU A 935 -29.39 34.12 7.96
C LEU A 935 -30.73 34.75 8.37
N GLU A 936 -31.01 35.97 7.91
CA GLU A 936 -32.27 36.65 8.18
C GLU A 936 -33.42 36.03 7.37
N ARG A 937 -34.60 35.86 7.97
CA ARG A 937 -35.80 35.43 7.26
C ARG A 937 -36.31 36.56 6.36
N GLY A 938 -36.93 36.19 5.25
CA GLY A 938 -37.49 37.13 4.27
C GLY A 938 -36.50 37.64 3.22
N GLN A 939 -35.28 37.09 3.12
CA GLN A 939 -34.25 37.51 2.17
C GLN A 939 -33.84 36.40 1.19
N ILE A 940 -33.28 36.80 0.04
CA ILE A 940 -32.71 35.90 -0.97
C ILE A 940 -31.20 35.79 -0.74
N TYR A 941 -30.72 34.55 -0.64
CA TYR A 941 -29.31 34.22 -0.52
C TYR A 941 -28.85 33.32 -1.66
N ILE A 942 -27.55 33.27 -1.86
CA ILE A 942 -26.88 32.42 -2.84
C ILE A 942 -26.04 31.40 -2.08
N VAL A 943 -26.27 30.12 -2.35
CA VAL A 943 -25.45 29.00 -1.84
C VAL A 943 -25.15 28.07 -3.00
N ASN A 944 -23.88 27.69 -3.16
CA ASN A 944 -23.46 26.83 -4.26
C ASN A 944 -23.93 27.33 -5.65
N GLY A 945 -23.95 28.66 -5.85
CA GLY A 945 -24.40 29.31 -7.10
C GLY A 945 -25.92 29.31 -7.34
N LYS A 946 -26.72 28.71 -6.45
CA LYS A 946 -28.18 28.67 -6.54
C LYS A 946 -28.79 29.77 -5.65
N LYS A 947 -29.82 30.45 -6.16
CA LYS A 947 -30.62 31.42 -5.38
C LYS A 947 -31.67 30.68 -4.58
N PHE A 948 -31.78 30.97 -3.29
CA PHE A 948 -32.86 30.46 -2.45
C PHE A 948 -33.42 31.60 -1.59
N TYR A 949 -34.72 31.53 -1.31
CA TYR A 949 -35.39 32.47 -0.43
C TYR A 949 -35.53 31.82 0.96
N LYS A 950 -35.04 32.49 2.00
CA LYS A 950 -35.27 32.02 3.37
C LYS A 950 -36.62 32.55 3.84
N PHE A 951 -37.60 31.66 3.96
CA PHE A 951 -38.94 31.97 4.46
C PHE A 951 -38.92 32.50 5.90
#